data_AF-A0A5C8GED6-F1
#
_entry.id   AF-A0A5C8GED6-F1
#
_cell.length_a   1.000
_cell.length_b   1.000
_cell.length_c   1.000
_cell.angle_alpha   90.00
_cell.angle_beta   90.00
_cell.angle_gamma   90.00
#
_symmetry.space_group_name_H-M   'P 1'
#
loop_
_entity.id
_entity.type
_entity.pdbx_description
1 polymer ?
#
loop_
_entity_poly.entity_id
_entity_poly.type
_entity_poly.pdbx_seq_one_letter_code
_entity_poly.pdbx_strand_id
1 'polypeptide(L)'
;MSLKIEETGLLKINSNTVIFNEGEKIENLLVITKGDIDVYISSKDLINTENKEDIIQNSCKLFSIPRNIIIGIGGYRENSNYMFSLKSNSENEVYIIKTSNKEEIKDFFNKNKPYLTNMYHSTSYLSLKFYEEYIKIKNINNELKTISTNSGIAYFNINSKNKHLKSESFLKIKEIFESATKSGFYIPHSFDVDFVKSNHKELSDYNKDLSKEENDNKLNVEMEYIRRFLTMPKNIKDSFFTYDTNMSLSAANMLYNNLVDIINLLKKEFAETIENIFFIYSPEKESLFYEYSKIAFEFEKEGKDNEVLAKYTEYLGNITKRFYNLIKEEYELDLNINEEEIDSIIKKLLKKSDNAESETENANKVKVIIGAEQIPEEIKNPAKRIIEISGIEEERAKTLLKGLDAFRKLKDKFDTEDEARKIRRSVTNVFFEVFKEIAKKLIIDGKDSKLLKMFLNYGYMDDGLLTPNQIMDLYEVEDKTKAKNFNVFYIDEWLKKIYDKEELPSVNGFGQDYKEALREMKKRGIISDKEAEEHFESQSKRLEYEIENMVATTQRLCYGQVSVYFPIIHSDMVIKDFKDALIKRATIESVIESIKKVDFSAFYREVLYKNSQLNITKELVMKEVLPNIILMPTFGSRAIMWEELSSRQKDSTGRFLFPIFTSEDLESLAIPTIGAFRWELCKTMLGPAWNDITQMSLTSSYSDYIQFYKKNRDLSDDSKEKIKIQIKKCRNNLREVFVSDYFIWIKYESKGIMRLNRVNRNILFREVPLSKNIRDELEKQPMFSDIANRFRNIRMKKATELENRYFKFTKTGNPLPEELANHINFYKSM
;
A
#
# COMPACT_ATOMS: atom_id res chain seq x y z
N MET A 1 15.92 -23.70 10.66
CA MET A 1 17.30 -23.42 11.14
C MET A 1 18.29 -24.28 10.35
N SER A 2 19.43 -23.71 9.95
CA SER A 2 20.56 -24.44 9.35
C SER A 2 21.28 -25.32 10.38
N LEU A 3 21.96 -26.35 9.90
CA LEU A 3 22.80 -27.23 10.73
C LEU A 3 23.91 -26.44 11.43
N LYS A 4 23.99 -26.53 12.76
CA LYS A 4 25.16 -26.03 13.51
C LYS A 4 26.31 -27.02 13.38
N ILE A 5 27.41 -26.57 12.79
CA ILE A 5 28.60 -27.38 12.54
C ILE A 5 29.66 -26.99 13.58
N GLU A 6 29.93 -27.88 14.53
CA GLU A 6 30.83 -27.60 15.65
C GLU A 6 32.28 -28.08 15.38
N GLU A 7 32.44 -29.23 14.72
CA GLU A 7 33.73 -29.90 14.46
C GLU A 7 33.88 -30.40 13.01
N THR A 8 35.13 -30.63 12.59
CA THR A 8 35.47 -31.22 11.28
C THR A 8 35.19 -32.72 11.29
N GLY A 9 34.45 -33.24 10.31
CA GLY A 9 34.13 -34.67 10.25
C GLY A 9 33.07 -35.04 9.22
N LEU A 10 32.76 -36.34 9.18
CA LEU A 10 31.67 -36.88 8.35
C LEU A 10 30.34 -36.71 9.09
N LEU A 11 29.36 -36.13 8.42
CA LEU A 11 28.03 -35.85 8.95
C LEU A 11 26.95 -36.48 8.08
N LYS A 12 26.09 -37.29 8.71
CA LYS A 12 24.89 -37.83 8.07
C LYS A 12 23.78 -36.79 8.12
N ILE A 13 23.21 -36.47 6.97
CA ILE A 13 22.15 -35.48 6.82
C ILE A 13 20.85 -36.20 6.48
N ASN A 14 19.83 -36.00 7.32
CA ASN A 14 18.50 -36.54 7.08
C ASN A 14 17.78 -35.76 5.97
N SER A 15 16.79 -36.39 5.34
CA SER A 15 15.90 -35.71 4.38
C SER A 15 15.26 -34.45 4.98
N ASN A 16 15.04 -33.43 4.13
CA ASN A 16 14.56 -32.09 4.45
C ASN A 16 15.45 -31.23 5.38
N THR A 17 16.67 -31.66 5.66
CA THR A 17 17.58 -30.87 6.49
C THR A 17 18.27 -29.78 5.68
N VAL A 18 18.29 -28.56 6.21
CA VAL A 18 18.99 -27.41 5.65
C VAL A 18 20.43 -27.40 6.11
N ILE A 19 21.36 -27.37 5.17
CA ILE A 19 22.80 -27.45 5.44
C ILE A 19 23.34 -26.06 5.77
N PHE A 20 23.11 -25.10 4.88
CA PHE A 20 23.35 -23.67 5.11
C PHE A 20 22.33 -22.86 4.32
N ASN A 21 22.06 -21.65 4.80
CA ASN A 21 21.23 -20.68 4.10
C ASN A 21 22.08 -19.67 3.34
N GLU A 22 21.51 -19.18 2.24
CA GLU A 22 21.97 -17.95 1.61
C GLU A 22 22.09 -16.82 2.63
N GLY A 23 23.18 -16.05 2.53
CA GLY A 23 23.50 -14.95 3.44
C GLY A 23 24.21 -15.37 4.73
N GLU A 24 24.32 -16.66 5.03
CA GLU A 24 25.17 -17.14 6.12
C GLU A 24 26.65 -17.01 5.77
N LYS A 25 27.49 -16.74 6.77
CA LYS A 25 28.93 -16.59 6.58
C LYS A 25 29.57 -17.93 6.18
N ILE A 26 30.50 -17.90 5.23
CA ILE A 26 31.22 -19.09 4.80
C ILE A 26 32.34 -19.38 5.81
N GLU A 27 32.15 -20.42 6.61
CA GLU A 27 33.12 -20.84 7.66
C GLU A 27 33.62 -22.28 7.48
N ASN A 28 33.14 -22.98 6.44
CA ASN A 28 33.43 -24.40 6.22
C ASN A 28 33.67 -24.70 4.73
N LEU A 29 34.57 -25.64 4.45
CA LEU A 29 34.58 -26.39 3.19
C LEU A 29 33.72 -27.65 3.34
N LEU A 30 32.75 -27.82 2.46
CA LEU A 30 31.83 -28.94 2.47
C LEU A 30 32.07 -29.82 1.25
N VAL A 31 32.20 -31.12 1.45
CA VAL A 31 32.34 -32.11 0.38
C VAL A 31 31.16 -33.08 0.43
N ILE A 32 30.41 -33.18 -0.66
CA ILE A 32 29.33 -34.15 -0.75
C ILE A 32 29.93 -35.53 -0.99
N THR A 33 29.73 -36.47 -0.06
CA THR A 33 30.32 -37.83 -0.14
C THR A 33 29.33 -38.88 -0.63
N LYS A 34 28.04 -38.69 -0.36
CA LYS A 34 26.97 -39.61 -0.77
C LYS A 34 25.65 -38.88 -1.01
N GLY A 35 24.99 -39.26 -2.11
CA GLY A 35 23.70 -38.78 -2.59
C GLY A 35 23.75 -37.39 -3.24
N ASP A 36 22.56 -36.81 -3.48
CA ASP A 36 22.37 -35.56 -4.20
C ASP A 36 21.71 -34.51 -3.30
N ILE A 37 22.19 -33.26 -3.37
CA ILE A 37 21.74 -32.16 -2.52
C ILE A 37 21.17 -31.05 -3.38
N ASP A 38 19.98 -30.56 -3.04
CA ASP A 38 19.27 -29.56 -3.81
C ASP A 38 19.77 -28.15 -3.51
N VAL A 39 19.95 -27.36 -4.57
CA VAL A 39 20.35 -25.96 -4.54
C VAL A 39 19.12 -25.09 -4.64
N TYR A 40 19.02 -24.15 -3.71
CA TYR A 40 17.95 -23.19 -3.66
C TYR A 40 18.49 -21.76 -3.71
N ILE A 41 17.75 -20.85 -4.32
CA ILE A 41 18.04 -19.42 -4.29
C ILE A 41 16.89 -18.66 -3.65
N SER A 42 17.21 -17.77 -2.72
CA SER A 42 16.22 -17.04 -1.93
C SER A 42 15.40 -16.08 -2.80
N SER A 43 14.11 -16.04 -2.52
CA SER A 43 13.21 -14.99 -3.02
C SER A 43 13.14 -13.77 -2.11
N LYS A 44 14.04 -13.61 -1.12
CA LYS A 44 14.05 -12.43 -0.24
C LYS A 44 14.12 -11.11 -1.00
N ASP A 45 14.90 -11.07 -2.07
CA ASP A 45 14.95 -9.91 -2.98
C ASP A 45 13.73 -9.84 -3.94
N LEU A 46 12.96 -10.93 -4.06
CA LEU A 46 11.83 -11.11 -4.99
C LEU A 46 10.44 -10.89 -4.34
N ILE A 47 10.27 -11.14 -3.02
CA ILE A 47 8.97 -11.21 -2.32
C ILE A 47 8.91 -10.34 -1.04
N ASN A 48 9.93 -9.52 -0.74
CA ASN A 48 9.90 -8.58 0.41
C ASN A 48 9.60 -9.25 1.78
N THR A 49 10.19 -10.42 2.08
CA THR A 49 9.98 -11.12 3.36
C THR A 49 11.21 -11.00 4.28
N GLU A 50 11.06 -10.38 5.45
CA GLU A 50 12.20 -10.06 6.35
C GLU A 50 12.70 -11.25 7.19
N ASN A 51 11.94 -12.35 7.29
CA ASN A 51 12.20 -13.40 8.27
C ASN A 51 13.26 -14.43 7.83
N LYS A 52 14.08 -14.95 8.76
CA LYS A 52 15.18 -15.91 8.43
C LYS A 52 14.71 -17.36 8.34
N GLU A 53 13.63 -17.73 9.03
CA GLU A 53 13.08 -19.09 9.01
C GLU A 53 12.26 -19.38 7.73
N ASP A 54 11.83 -18.33 7.01
CA ASP A 54 11.00 -18.41 5.81
C ASP A 54 11.81 -18.41 4.49
N ILE A 55 13.15 -18.26 4.55
CA ILE A 55 14.03 -18.14 3.37
C ILE A 55 13.86 -19.31 2.41
N ILE A 56 13.81 -20.54 2.94
CA ILE A 56 13.72 -21.75 2.13
C ILE A 56 12.28 -22.09 1.73
N GLN A 57 11.29 -21.69 2.53
CA GLN A 57 9.88 -21.92 2.19
C GLN A 57 9.46 -21.10 0.97
N ASN A 58 10.11 -19.96 0.73
CA ASN A 58 9.86 -19.11 -0.43
C ASN A 58 10.99 -19.19 -1.49
N SER A 59 12.00 -20.06 -1.35
CA SER A 59 13.13 -20.13 -2.29
C SER A 59 12.84 -21.01 -3.52
N CYS A 60 13.42 -20.65 -4.66
CA CYS A 60 13.33 -21.43 -5.89
C CYS A 60 14.35 -22.56 -5.89
N LYS A 61 13.92 -23.79 -6.16
CA LYS A 61 14.83 -24.91 -6.42
C LYS A 61 15.43 -24.76 -7.82
N LEU A 62 16.75 -24.90 -7.94
CA LEU A 62 17.44 -24.75 -9.23
C LEU A 62 17.86 -26.10 -9.81
N PHE A 63 18.71 -26.84 -9.10
CA PHE A 63 19.25 -28.13 -9.53
C PHE A 63 19.79 -28.91 -8.34
N SER A 64 20.11 -30.19 -8.55
CA SER A 64 20.75 -31.03 -7.55
C SER A 64 22.26 -31.17 -7.84
N ILE A 65 23.07 -31.12 -6.78
CA ILE A 65 24.52 -31.29 -6.85
C ILE A 65 24.88 -32.75 -6.52
N PRO A 66 25.70 -33.42 -7.36
CA PRO A 66 26.13 -34.79 -7.11
C PRO A 66 27.29 -34.88 -6.11
N ARG A 67 27.67 -36.11 -5.76
CA ARG A 67 28.86 -36.40 -4.96
C ARG A 67 30.16 -35.81 -5.54
N ASN A 68 31.15 -35.64 -4.67
CA ASN A 68 32.49 -35.10 -4.89
C ASN A 68 32.55 -33.62 -5.30
N ILE A 69 31.47 -32.88 -5.06
CA ILE A 69 31.46 -31.43 -5.20
C ILE A 69 31.85 -30.77 -3.88
N ILE A 70 32.84 -29.88 -3.97
CA ILE A 70 33.40 -29.09 -2.86
C ILE A 70 32.80 -27.69 -2.91
N ILE A 71 32.24 -27.23 -1.79
CA ILE A 71 31.57 -25.94 -1.63
C ILE A 71 32.25 -25.19 -0.47
N GLY A 72 32.31 -23.86 -0.54
CA GLY A 72 32.91 -23.02 0.51
C GLY A 72 34.21 -22.32 0.12
N ILE A 73 34.68 -22.43 -1.13
CA ILE A 73 35.87 -21.71 -1.61
C ILE A 73 35.76 -20.18 -1.46
N GLY A 74 34.53 -19.65 -1.40
CA GLY A 74 34.27 -18.25 -1.10
C GLY A 74 34.91 -17.78 0.22
N GLY A 75 35.11 -18.66 1.20
CA GLY A 75 35.80 -18.37 2.47
C GLY A 75 37.28 -17.99 2.30
N TYR A 76 37.86 -18.19 1.10
CA TYR A 76 39.19 -17.68 0.76
C TYR A 76 39.22 -16.14 0.59
N ARG A 77 38.03 -15.50 0.53
CA ARG A 77 37.84 -14.05 0.61
C ARG A 77 37.55 -13.61 2.03
N GLU A 78 37.91 -12.38 2.36
CA GLU A 78 37.53 -11.78 3.63
C GLU A 78 36.01 -11.52 3.67
N ASN A 79 35.36 -11.94 4.77
CA ASN A 79 33.94 -11.67 5.06
C ASN A 79 32.95 -12.08 3.94
N SER A 80 33.07 -13.29 3.40
CA SER A 80 32.14 -13.81 2.39
C SER A 80 30.97 -14.59 2.99
N ASN A 81 29.81 -14.48 2.32
CA ASN A 81 28.59 -15.21 2.66
C ASN A 81 28.22 -16.18 1.53
N TYR A 82 27.47 -17.25 1.86
CA TYR A 82 26.88 -18.15 0.87
C TYR A 82 25.89 -17.40 0.00
N MET A 83 25.95 -17.62 -1.31
CA MET A 83 25.11 -16.93 -2.31
C MET A 83 23.83 -17.68 -2.67
N PHE A 84 23.68 -18.90 -2.16
CA PHE A 84 22.56 -19.82 -2.35
C PHE A 84 22.41 -20.67 -1.07
N SER A 85 21.31 -21.39 -0.96
CA SER A 85 21.01 -22.32 0.13
C SER A 85 21.18 -23.77 -0.33
N LEU A 86 21.51 -24.67 0.60
CA LEU A 86 21.55 -26.11 0.35
C LEU A 86 20.59 -26.85 1.26
N LYS A 87 19.79 -27.73 0.67
CA LYS A 87 18.83 -28.57 1.38
C LYS A 87 18.92 -30.01 0.90
N SER A 88 18.93 -30.94 1.85
CA SER A 88 18.93 -32.37 1.58
C SER A 88 17.52 -32.84 1.23
N ASN A 89 17.32 -33.49 0.09
CA ASN A 89 16.02 -34.09 -0.27
C ASN A 89 15.88 -35.56 0.20
N SER A 90 16.99 -36.22 0.44
CA SER A 90 17.11 -37.62 0.87
C SER A 90 18.19 -37.75 1.94
N GLU A 91 18.45 -38.96 2.42
CA GLU A 91 19.57 -39.22 3.33
C GLU A 91 20.90 -39.07 2.59
N ASN A 92 21.68 -38.07 2.99
CA ASN A 92 22.96 -37.71 2.37
C ASN A 92 24.11 -37.80 3.38
N GLU A 93 25.34 -37.91 2.88
CA GLU A 93 26.54 -37.85 3.72
C GLU A 93 27.46 -36.74 3.20
N VAL A 94 27.82 -35.81 4.07
CA VAL A 94 28.77 -34.73 3.76
C VAL A 94 29.98 -34.80 4.68
N TYR A 95 31.14 -34.47 4.14
CA TYR A 95 32.35 -34.27 4.93
C TYR A 95 32.60 -32.77 5.07
N ILE A 96 32.68 -32.29 6.29
CA ILE A 96 32.79 -30.87 6.59
C ILE A 96 34.14 -30.58 7.20
N ILE A 97 34.79 -29.53 6.70
CA ILE A 97 36.11 -29.07 7.12
C ILE A 97 35.96 -27.64 7.58
N LYS A 98 36.22 -27.40 8.86
CA LYS A 98 36.12 -26.07 9.45
C LYS A 98 37.30 -25.22 8.98
N THR A 99 37.00 -24.10 8.35
CA THR A 99 38.00 -23.18 7.80
C THR A 99 37.53 -21.75 8.01
N SER A 100 37.95 -21.15 9.12
CA SER A 100 37.47 -19.87 9.63
C SER A 100 38.14 -18.68 8.94
N ASN A 101 39.23 -18.90 8.22
CA ASN A 101 40.02 -17.87 7.54
C ASN A 101 40.77 -18.42 6.32
N LYS A 102 41.34 -17.50 5.54
CA LYS A 102 42.09 -17.77 4.31
C LYS A 102 43.31 -18.68 4.53
N GLU A 103 43.99 -18.55 5.67
CA GLU A 103 45.19 -19.33 5.98
C GLU A 103 44.84 -20.81 6.24
N GLU A 104 43.75 -21.07 6.97
CA GLU A 104 43.26 -22.43 7.24
C GLU A 104 42.86 -23.16 5.95
N ILE A 105 42.22 -22.48 5.00
CA ILE A 105 41.92 -23.04 3.67
C ILE A 105 43.21 -23.40 2.93
N LYS A 106 44.19 -22.49 2.96
CA LYS A 106 45.48 -22.70 2.30
C LYS A 106 46.25 -23.86 2.91
N ASP A 107 46.27 -23.96 4.24
CA ASP A 107 46.91 -25.06 4.97
C ASP A 107 46.25 -26.41 4.71
N PHE A 108 44.92 -26.44 4.61
CA PHE A 108 44.19 -27.63 4.24
C PHE A 108 44.62 -28.15 2.86
N PHE A 109 44.63 -27.29 1.83
CA PHE A 109 45.02 -27.70 0.48
C PHE A 109 46.52 -27.95 0.31
N ASN A 110 47.39 -27.32 1.11
CA ASN A 110 48.81 -27.66 1.16
C ASN A 110 49.04 -29.10 1.61
N LYS A 111 48.26 -29.57 2.60
CA LYS A 111 48.30 -30.95 3.10
C LYS A 111 47.57 -31.93 2.18
N ASN A 112 46.58 -31.44 1.43
CA ASN A 112 45.65 -32.26 0.62
C ASN A 112 45.63 -31.81 -0.85
N LYS A 113 46.80 -31.65 -1.47
CA LYS A 113 46.94 -31.13 -2.85
C LYS A 113 46.00 -31.76 -3.89
N PRO A 114 45.75 -33.09 -3.92
CA PRO A 114 44.84 -33.70 -4.89
C PRO A 114 43.40 -33.13 -4.88
N TYR A 115 42.95 -32.54 -3.77
CA TYR A 115 41.63 -31.92 -3.67
C TYR A 115 41.57 -30.54 -4.36
N LEU A 116 42.70 -29.92 -4.72
CA LEU A 116 42.71 -28.65 -5.47
C LEU A 116 42.04 -28.80 -6.83
N THR A 117 42.31 -29.90 -7.55
CA THR A 117 41.64 -30.20 -8.82
C THR A 117 40.14 -30.33 -8.63
N ASN A 118 39.72 -31.07 -7.60
CA ASN A 118 38.30 -31.27 -7.29
C ASN A 118 37.62 -29.96 -6.92
N MET A 119 38.29 -29.07 -6.18
CA MET A 119 37.76 -27.77 -5.79
C MET A 119 37.55 -26.85 -6.99
N TYR A 120 38.53 -26.77 -7.90
CA TYR A 120 38.37 -25.99 -9.13
C TYR A 120 37.31 -26.60 -10.05
N HIS A 121 37.26 -27.93 -10.16
CA HIS A 121 36.22 -28.66 -10.87
C HIS A 121 34.83 -28.39 -10.31
N SER A 122 34.70 -28.37 -8.97
CA SER A 122 33.45 -28.11 -8.28
C SER A 122 32.93 -26.71 -8.56
N THR A 123 33.82 -25.71 -8.48
CA THR A 123 33.46 -24.32 -8.79
C THR A 123 33.06 -24.17 -10.27
N SER A 124 33.80 -24.83 -11.18
CA SER A 124 33.49 -24.85 -12.62
C SER A 124 32.13 -25.49 -12.91
N TYR A 125 31.84 -26.61 -12.24
CA TYR A 125 30.58 -27.33 -12.36
C TYR A 125 29.41 -26.47 -11.88
N LEU A 126 29.55 -25.82 -10.71
CA LEU A 126 28.54 -24.90 -10.19
C LEU A 126 28.32 -23.72 -11.14
N SER A 127 29.39 -23.08 -11.64
CA SER A 127 29.25 -21.99 -12.61
C SER A 127 28.48 -22.43 -13.86
N LEU A 128 28.76 -23.63 -14.39
CA LEU A 128 28.02 -24.17 -15.52
C LEU A 128 26.54 -24.39 -15.18
N LYS A 129 26.23 -24.99 -14.04
CA LYS A 129 24.85 -25.28 -13.64
C LYS A 129 24.02 -24.03 -13.40
N PHE A 130 24.58 -23.03 -12.70
CA PHE A 130 23.91 -21.74 -12.53
C PHE A 130 23.74 -20.99 -13.86
N TYR A 131 24.71 -21.09 -14.78
CA TYR A 131 24.57 -20.49 -16.10
C TYR A 131 23.50 -21.18 -16.97
N GLU A 132 23.39 -22.51 -16.90
CA GLU A 132 22.32 -23.27 -17.57
C GLU A 132 20.94 -22.78 -17.09
N GLU A 133 20.76 -22.61 -15.78
CA GLU A 133 19.51 -22.04 -15.23
C GLU A 133 19.29 -20.58 -15.62
N TYR A 134 20.36 -19.78 -15.68
CA TYR A 134 20.29 -18.39 -16.16
C TYR A 134 19.78 -18.30 -17.59
N ILE A 135 20.30 -19.13 -18.49
CA ILE A 135 19.84 -19.15 -19.88
C ILE A 135 18.39 -19.64 -19.96
N LYS A 136 18.01 -20.66 -19.17
CA LYS A 136 16.64 -21.17 -19.13
C LYS A 136 15.64 -20.10 -18.73
N ILE A 137 15.88 -19.41 -17.60
CA ILE A 137 14.98 -18.35 -17.13
C ILE A 137 15.02 -17.12 -18.04
N LYS A 138 16.18 -16.74 -18.60
CA LYS A 138 16.32 -15.64 -19.56
C LYS A 138 15.48 -15.88 -20.82
N ASN A 139 15.44 -17.11 -21.33
CA ASN A 139 14.60 -17.45 -22.49
C ASN A 139 13.11 -17.31 -22.18
N ILE A 140 12.68 -17.79 -21.01
CA ILE A 140 11.30 -17.61 -20.52
C ILE A 140 10.97 -16.12 -20.38
N ASN A 141 11.85 -15.34 -19.75
CA ASN A 141 11.69 -13.91 -19.55
C ASN A 141 11.59 -13.15 -20.88
N ASN A 142 12.43 -13.49 -21.86
CA ASN A 142 12.39 -12.89 -23.19
C ASN A 142 11.04 -13.12 -23.88
N GLU A 143 10.51 -14.35 -23.84
CA GLU A 143 9.20 -14.66 -24.42
C GLU A 143 8.08 -13.85 -23.71
N LEU A 144 8.09 -13.85 -22.37
CA LEU A 144 7.13 -13.07 -21.56
C LEU A 144 7.19 -11.58 -21.84
N LYS A 145 8.40 -11.02 -21.94
CA LYS A 145 8.63 -9.61 -22.23
C LYS A 145 8.13 -9.21 -23.61
N THR A 146 8.35 -10.04 -24.63
CA THR A 146 7.80 -9.82 -25.97
C THR A 146 6.27 -9.81 -25.92
N ILE A 147 5.66 -10.81 -25.29
CA ILE A 147 4.20 -10.92 -25.18
C ILE A 147 3.61 -9.74 -24.41
N SER A 148 4.17 -9.39 -23.26
CA SER A 148 3.66 -8.32 -22.41
C SER A 148 3.82 -6.94 -23.07
N THR A 149 4.95 -6.70 -23.74
CA THR A 149 5.22 -5.46 -24.48
C THR A 149 4.26 -5.29 -25.65
N ASN A 150 4.17 -6.31 -26.53
CA ASN A 150 3.33 -6.24 -27.73
C ASN A 150 1.84 -6.14 -27.36
N SER A 151 1.39 -6.89 -26.35
CA SER A 151 0.01 -6.80 -25.85
C SER A 151 -0.27 -5.44 -25.22
N GLY A 152 0.69 -4.86 -24.47
CA GLY A 152 0.54 -3.51 -23.93
C GLY A 152 0.47 -2.42 -25.02
N ILE A 153 1.25 -2.56 -26.10
CA ILE A 153 1.20 -1.65 -27.26
C ILE A 153 -0.16 -1.76 -27.97
N ALA A 154 -0.64 -2.99 -28.20
CA ALA A 154 -1.96 -3.23 -28.77
C ALA A 154 -3.08 -2.64 -27.89
N TYR A 155 -2.95 -2.72 -26.56
CA TYR A 155 -3.89 -2.11 -25.63
C TYR A 155 -4.00 -0.59 -25.85
N PHE A 156 -2.88 0.13 -25.97
CA PHE A 156 -2.90 1.58 -26.23
C PHE A 156 -3.39 1.93 -27.64
N ASN A 157 -3.18 1.04 -28.62
CA ASN A 157 -3.74 1.21 -29.96
C ASN A 157 -5.27 1.16 -29.95
N ILE A 158 -5.84 0.24 -29.17
CA ILE A 158 -7.29 0.08 -28.99
C ILE A 158 -7.85 1.19 -28.08
N ASN A 159 -7.12 1.62 -27.06
CA ASN A 159 -7.56 2.56 -26.03
C ASN A 159 -6.69 3.83 -25.92
N SER A 160 -6.51 4.53 -27.03
CA SER A 160 -5.62 5.70 -27.15
C SER A 160 -6.00 6.92 -26.27
N LYS A 161 -7.19 6.94 -25.68
CA LYS A 161 -7.72 8.07 -24.88
C LYS A 161 -7.56 7.91 -23.37
N ASN A 162 -7.08 6.77 -22.88
CA ASN A 162 -7.04 6.50 -21.44
C ASN A 162 -5.90 7.27 -20.73
N LYS A 163 -6.27 8.10 -19.73
CA LYS A 163 -5.36 9.01 -19.00
C LYS A 163 -5.05 8.57 -17.57
N HIS A 164 -5.56 7.43 -17.12
CA HIS A 164 -5.62 7.10 -15.69
C HIS A 164 -4.72 5.96 -15.19
N LEU A 165 -3.88 5.37 -16.05
CA LEU A 165 -2.94 4.32 -15.66
C LEU A 165 -1.75 4.90 -14.89
N LYS A 166 -1.40 4.31 -13.74
CA LYS A 166 -0.37 4.82 -12.82
C LYS A 166 0.86 3.91 -12.71
N SER A 167 0.77 2.64 -13.13
CA SER A 167 1.92 1.73 -13.01
C SER A 167 3.09 2.16 -13.90
N GLU A 168 4.30 1.99 -13.38
CA GLU A 168 5.54 2.29 -14.11
C GLU A 168 5.66 1.45 -15.38
N SER A 169 5.20 0.19 -15.34
CA SER A 169 5.18 -0.71 -16.50
C SER A 169 4.28 -0.20 -17.62
N PHE A 170 3.05 0.24 -17.32
CA PHE A 170 2.15 0.83 -18.33
C PHE A 170 2.70 2.15 -18.90
N LEU A 171 3.39 2.97 -18.10
CA LEU A 171 4.03 4.21 -18.57
C LEU A 171 5.15 3.91 -19.57
N LYS A 172 6.02 2.94 -19.28
CA LYS A 172 7.08 2.50 -20.20
C LYS A 172 6.51 1.99 -21.52
N ILE A 173 5.46 1.15 -21.47
CA ILE A 173 4.79 0.66 -22.68
C ILE A 173 4.16 1.81 -23.48
N LYS A 174 3.57 2.81 -22.81
CA LYS A 174 2.99 3.97 -23.47
C LYS A 174 4.03 4.78 -24.25
N GLU A 175 5.22 4.98 -23.67
CA GLU A 175 6.33 5.65 -24.36
C GLU A 175 6.74 4.87 -25.63
N ILE A 176 6.84 3.55 -25.54
CA ILE A 176 7.14 2.68 -26.70
C ILE A 176 6.04 2.80 -27.76
N PHE A 177 4.76 2.76 -27.35
CA PHE A 177 3.62 2.93 -28.24
C PHE A 177 3.62 4.29 -28.96
N GLU A 178 3.84 5.39 -28.23
CA GLU A 178 3.89 6.74 -28.81
C GLU A 178 5.05 6.88 -29.81
N SER A 179 6.17 6.22 -29.55
CA SER A 179 7.34 6.21 -30.43
C SER A 179 7.15 5.36 -31.68
N ALA A 180 6.56 4.17 -31.54
CA ALA A 180 6.16 3.31 -32.65
C ALA A 180 5.16 4.03 -33.59
N THR A 181 4.20 4.75 -33.00
CA THR A 181 3.23 5.54 -33.78
C THR A 181 3.91 6.69 -34.54
N LYS A 182 4.89 7.37 -33.94
CA LYS A 182 5.67 8.45 -34.60
C LYS A 182 6.55 7.95 -35.75
N SER A 183 7.07 6.73 -35.64
CA SER A 183 7.89 6.10 -36.68
C SER A 183 7.07 5.46 -37.81
N GLY A 184 5.74 5.47 -37.70
CA GLY A 184 4.84 4.88 -38.70
C GLY A 184 4.78 3.35 -38.65
N PHE A 185 5.20 2.74 -37.54
CA PHE A 185 5.11 1.30 -37.35
C PHE A 185 3.65 0.85 -37.30
N TYR A 186 3.32 -0.22 -38.03
CA TYR A 186 1.95 -0.73 -38.11
C TYR A 186 1.61 -1.57 -36.87
N ILE A 187 0.56 -1.17 -36.15
CA ILE A 187 0.03 -1.91 -35.01
C ILE A 187 -1.38 -2.42 -35.38
N PRO A 188 -1.63 -3.75 -35.34
CA PRO A 188 -2.93 -4.31 -35.69
C PRO A 188 -4.07 -3.74 -34.84
N HIS A 189 -5.22 -3.52 -35.46
CA HIS A 189 -6.46 -3.15 -34.78
C HIS A 189 -7.30 -4.36 -34.34
N SER A 190 -7.06 -5.53 -34.94
CA SER A 190 -7.63 -6.82 -34.55
C SER A 190 -6.70 -7.59 -33.61
N PHE A 191 -7.21 -8.65 -32.99
CA PHE A 191 -6.37 -9.60 -32.29
C PHE A 191 -5.51 -10.38 -33.28
N ASP A 192 -4.20 -10.34 -33.09
CA ASP A 192 -3.21 -11.01 -33.94
C ASP A 192 -2.16 -11.70 -33.06
N VAL A 193 -2.21 -13.03 -33.02
CA VAL A 193 -1.29 -13.85 -32.22
C VAL A 193 0.14 -13.76 -32.74
N ASP A 194 0.32 -13.65 -34.05
CA ASP A 194 1.64 -13.57 -34.66
C ASP A 194 2.28 -12.23 -34.32
N PHE A 195 1.51 -11.15 -34.32
CA PHE A 195 1.99 -9.86 -33.81
C PHE A 195 2.42 -9.94 -32.34
N VAL A 196 1.62 -10.56 -31.47
CA VAL A 196 1.90 -10.66 -30.03
C VAL A 196 3.17 -11.48 -29.76
N LYS A 197 3.41 -12.55 -30.52
CA LYS A 197 4.59 -13.43 -30.35
C LYS A 197 5.84 -12.96 -31.08
N SER A 198 5.70 -12.14 -32.10
CA SER A 198 6.84 -11.73 -32.94
C SER A 198 7.76 -10.77 -32.22
N ASN A 199 9.06 -11.00 -32.38
CA ASN A 199 10.08 -10.07 -31.94
C ASN A 199 10.25 -8.98 -33.00
N HIS A 200 9.54 -7.87 -32.83
CA HIS A 200 9.63 -6.69 -33.70
C HIS A 200 10.86 -5.88 -33.30
N LYS A 201 11.94 -5.97 -34.09
CA LYS A 201 13.22 -5.30 -33.77
C LYS A 201 13.03 -3.80 -33.58
N GLU A 202 12.16 -3.20 -34.36
CA GLU A 202 11.78 -1.78 -34.36
C GLU A 202 11.15 -1.34 -33.02
N LEU A 203 10.43 -2.24 -32.34
CA LEU A 203 9.87 -2.01 -31.00
C LEU A 203 10.89 -2.33 -29.89
N SER A 204 11.78 -3.30 -30.14
CA SER A 204 12.83 -3.72 -29.20
C SER A 204 13.99 -2.71 -29.09
N ASP A 205 14.23 -1.92 -30.14
CA ASP A 205 15.38 -1.02 -30.26
C ASP A 205 15.29 0.24 -29.39
N TYR A 206 14.10 0.55 -28.83
CA TYR A 206 13.93 1.67 -27.89
C TYR A 206 14.50 1.40 -26.48
N ASN A 207 14.88 0.15 -26.19
CA ASN A 207 15.52 -0.28 -24.94
C ASN A 207 16.90 -0.95 -25.15
N LYS A 208 17.54 -0.72 -26.30
CA LYS A 208 18.88 -1.25 -26.60
C LYS A 208 19.94 -0.62 -25.70
N ASP A 209 20.20 -1.29 -24.59
CA ASP A 209 21.38 -1.02 -23.76
C ASP A 209 22.58 -1.72 -24.41
N LEU A 210 23.39 -0.96 -25.16
CA LEU A 210 24.61 -1.46 -25.82
C LEU A 210 25.58 -2.14 -24.84
N SER A 211 25.49 -1.83 -23.54
CA SER A 211 26.28 -2.47 -22.49
C SER A 211 25.87 -3.93 -22.20
N LYS A 212 24.66 -4.36 -22.56
CA LYS A 212 24.20 -5.74 -22.37
C LYS A 212 24.81 -6.71 -23.38
N GLU A 213 25.00 -6.29 -24.63
CA GLU A 213 25.62 -7.15 -25.68
C GLU A 213 27.11 -7.41 -25.42
N GLU A 214 27.85 -6.41 -24.92
CA GLU A 214 29.25 -6.58 -24.52
C GLU A 214 29.40 -7.55 -23.34
N ASN A 215 28.47 -7.49 -22.37
CA ASN A 215 28.46 -8.38 -21.21
C ASN A 215 28.07 -9.83 -21.58
N ASP A 216 27.09 -10.04 -22.45
CA ASP A 216 26.71 -11.38 -22.93
C ASP A 216 27.84 -12.05 -23.72
N ASN A 217 28.56 -11.29 -24.55
CA ASN A 217 29.73 -11.79 -25.29
C ASN A 217 30.87 -12.20 -24.35
N LYS A 218 31.16 -11.39 -23.33
CA LYS A 218 32.16 -11.71 -22.31
C LYS A 218 31.79 -13.00 -21.56
N LEU A 219 30.54 -13.12 -21.13
CA LEU A 219 30.06 -14.29 -20.39
C LEU A 219 30.12 -15.57 -21.23
N ASN A 220 29.78 -15.49 -22.52
CA ASN A 220 29.86 -16.63 -23.43
C ASN A 220 31.29 -17.16 -23.58
N VAL A 221 32.29 -16.27 -23.68
CA VAL A 221 33.71 -16.66 -23.74
C VAL A 221 34.14 -17.35 -22.45
N GLU A 222 33.76 -16.82 -21.28
CA GLU A 222 34.07 -17.41 -19.99
C GLU A 222 33.42 -18.80 -19.82
N MET A 223 32.18 -18.95 -20.29
CA MET A 223 31.49 -20.24 -20.25
C MET A 223 32.06 -21.27 -21.21
N GLU A 224 32.57 -20.85 -22.37
CA GLU A 224 33.29 -21.74 -23.27
C GLU A 224 34.58 -22.29 -22.62
N TYR A 225 35.33 -21.42 -21.93
CA TYR A 225 36.48 -21.84 -21.14
C TYR A 225 36.10 -22.88 -20.08
N ILE A 226 35.02 -22.64 -19.31
CA ILE A 226 34.54 -23.58 -18.29
C ILE A 226 34.15 -24.93 -18.90
N ARG A 227 33.45 -24.94 -20.04
CA ARG A 227 33.06 -26.19 -20.73
C ARG A 227 34.28 -26.99 -21.22
N ARG A 228 35.26 -26.31 -21.82
CA ARG A 228 36.54 -26.92 -22.24
C ARG A 228 37.33 -27.44 -21.03
N PHE A 229 37.32 -26.69 -19.94
CA PHE A 229 37.93 -27.12 -18.69
C PHE A 229 37.26 -28.39 -18.16
N LEU A 230 35.92 -28.44 -18.06
CA LEU A 230 35.21 -29.60 -17.51
C LEU A 230 35.46 -30.88 -18.34
N THR A 231 35.63 -30.75 -19.66
CA THR A 231 35.93 -31.87 -20.58
C THR A 231 37.41 -32.28 -20.64
N MET A 232 38.32 -31.47 -20.10
CA MET A 232 39.76 -31.75 -20.12
C MET A 232 40.12 -33.02 -19.30
N PRO A 233 41.04 -33.89 -19.80
CA PRO A 233 41.44 -35.12 -19.11
C PRO A 233 41.96 -34.89 -17.68
N LYS A 234 41.57 -35.78 -16.75
CA LYS A 234 41.86 -35.66 -15.32
C LYS A 234 43.36 -35.59 -15.00
N ASN A 235 44.17 -36.42 -15.65
CA ASN A 235 45.62 -36.46 -15.46
C ASN A 235 46.30 -35.10 -15.78
N ILE A 236 45.79 -34.34 -16.76
CA ILE A 236 46.34 -33.02 -17.09
C ILE A 236 45.92 -31.99 -16.05
N LYS A 237 44.65 -32.04 -15.62
CA LYS A 237 44.12 -31.17 -14.54
C LYS A 237 44.89 -31.37 -13.24
N ASP A 238 45.07 -32.63 -12.82
CA ASP A 238 45.81 -32.99 -11.61
C ASP A 238 47.25 -32.49 -11.68
N SER A 239 47.92 -32.67 -12.82
CA SER A 239 49.29 -32.16 -13.02
C SER A 239 49.38 -30.64 -12.89
N PHE A 240 48.37 -29.90 -13.36
CA PHE A 240 48.35 -28.43 -13.30
C PHE A 240 48.01 -27.89 -11.92
N PHE A 241 46.89 -28.31 -11.31
CA PHE A 241 46.42 -27.71 -10.06
C PHE A 241 47.19 -28.16 -8.82
N THR A 242 47.88 -29.29 -8.87
CA THR A 242 48.72 -29.74 -7.75
C THR A 242 50.13 -29.14 -7.77
N TYR A 243 50.51 -28.47 -8.86
CA TYR A 243 51.82 -27.82 -9.02
C TYR A 243 52.07 -26.78 -7.93
N ASP A 244 51.20 -25.75 -7.87
CA ASP A 244 51.29 -24.68 -6.87
C ASP A 244 49.92 -24.37 -6.24
N THR A 245 49.85 -24.46 -4.90
CA THR A 245 48.62 -24.26 -4.14
C THR A 245 48.09 -22.83 -4.25
N ASN A 246 48.95 -21.81 -4.22
CA ASN A 246 48.51 -20.41 -4.26
C ASN A 246 47.95 -20.04 -5.63
N MET A 247 48.58 -20.53 -6.70
CA MET A 247 48.14 -20.35 -8.07
C MET A 247 46.75 -20.98 -8.26
N SER A 248 46.57 -22.22 -7.80
CA SER A 248 45.29 -22.94 -7.88
C SER A 248 44.19 -22.27 -7.07
N LEU A 249 44.47 -21.83 -5.84
CA LEU A 249 43.50 -21.10 -5.02
C LEU A 249 43.15 -19.73 -5.62
N SER A 250 44.12 -19.04 -6.21
CA SER A 250 43.88 -17.76 -6.89
C SER A 250 43.02 -17.95 -8.15
N ALA A 251 43.31 -18.98 -8.95
CA ALA A 251 42.51 -19.34 -10.12
C ALA A 251 41.08 -19.72 -9.72
N ALA A 252 40.91 -20.50 -8.65
CA ALA A 252 39.59 -20.84 -8.12
C ALA A 252 38.84 -19.62 -7.58
N ASN A 253 39.54 -18.68 -6.93
CA ASN A 253 38.94 -17.44 -6.45
C ASN A 253 38.48 -16.53 -7.61
N MET A 254 39.23 -16.48 -8.72
CA MET A 254 38.82 -15.81 -9.94
C MET A 254 37.55 -16.45 -10.52
N LEU A 255 37.53 -17.77 -10.64
CA LEU A 255 36.35 -18.50 -11.10
C LEU A 255 35.13 -18.30 -10.19
N TYR A 256 35.35 -18.21 -8.87
CA TYR A 256 34.31 -17.90 -7.90
C TYR A 256 33.75 -16.47 -8.10
N ASN A 257 34.51 -15.49 -8.63
CA ASN A 257 33.95 -14.19 -9.01
C ASN A 257 32.93 -14.36 -10.13
N ASN A 258 33.30 -15.09 -11.17
CA ASN A 258 32.41 -15.36 -12.30
C ASN A 258 31.15 -16.10 -11.85
N LEU A 259 31.28 -17.05 -10.91
CA LEU A 259 30.12 -17.69 -10.27
C LEU A 259 29.21 -16.68 -9.58
N VAL A 260 29.76 -15.75 -8.79
CA VAL A 260 28.99 -14.69 -8.13
C VAL A 260 28.27 -13.82 -9.15
N ASP A 261 28.94 -13.44 -10.24
CA ASP A 261 28.35 -12.63 -11.31
C ASP A 261 27.19 -13.37 -12.00
N ILE A 262 27.36 -14.67 -12.32
CA ILE A 262 26.30 -15.50 -12.89
C ILE A 262 25.10 -15.61 -11.96
N ILE A 263 25.32 -15.83 -10.66
CA ILE A 263 24.23 -15.93 -9.67
C ILE A 263 23.47 -14.60 -9.56
N ASN A 264 24.17 -13.47 -9.59
CA ASN A 264 23.52 -12.15 -9.55
C ASN A 264 22.69 -11.89 -10.81
N LEU A 265 23.21 -12.27 -11.98
CA LEU A 265 22.45 -12.21 -13.25
C LEU A 265 21.21 -13.11 -13.18
N LEU A 266 21.34 -14.33 -12.67
CA LEU A 266 20.23 -15.25 -12.46
C LEU A 266 19.14 -14.65 -11.58
N LYS A 267 19.49 -14.11 -10.41
CA LYS A 267 18.53 -13.47 -9.48
C LYS A 267 17.78 -12.32 -10.16
N LYS A 268 18.50 -11.49 -10.91
CA LYS A 268 17.91 -10.37 -11.65
C LYS A 268 16.91 -10.85 -12.71
N GLU A 269 17.26 -11.88 -13.48
CA GLU A 269 16.33 -12.45 -14.47
C GLU A 269 15.08 -13.06 -13.83
N PHE A 270 15.22 -13.74 -12.68
CA PHE A 270 14.06 -14.21 -11.93
C PHE A 270 13.14 -13.07 -11.48
N ALA A 271 13.71 -11.97 -10.97
CA ALA A 271 12.95 -10.77 -10.58
C ALA A 271 12.18 -10.19 -11.77
N GLU A 272 12.87 -9.96 -12.89
CA GLU A 272 12.25 -9.43 -14.12
C GLU A 272 11.16 -10.39 -14.65
N THR A 273 11.38 -11.70 -14.58
CA THR A 273 10.38 -12.70 -15.01
C THR A 273 9.10 -12.62 -14.19
N ILE A 274 9.21 -12.57 -12.86
CA ILE A 274 8.07 -12.47 -11.95
C ILE A 274 7.32 -11.15 -12.15
N GLU A 275 8.05 -10.04 -12.31
CA GLU A 275 7.46 -8.74 -12.63
C GLU A 275 6.68 -8.77 -13.95
N ASN A 276 7.22 -9.41 -14.99
CA ASN A 276 6.55 -9.57 -16.27
C ASN A 276 5.29 -10.43 -16.16
N ILE A 277 5.31 -11.52 -15.38
CA ILE A 277 4.12 -12.32 -15.09
C ILE A 277 3.05 -11.47 -14.39
N PHE A 278 3.43 -10.71 -13.37
CA PHE A 278 2.50 -9.84 -12.64
C PHE A 278 1.97 -8.68 -13.48
N PHE A 279 2.75 -8.19 -14.44
CA PHE A 279 2.27 -7.18 -15.38
C PHE A 279 1.22 -7.74 -16.34
N ILE A 280 1.33 -9.01 -16.74
CA ILE A 280 0.28 -9.70 -17.51
C ILE A 280 -0.96 -9.94 -16.63
N TYR A 281 -0.78 -10.46 -15.42
CA TYR A 281 -1.86 -10.75 -14.47
C TYR A 281 -1.42 -10.51 -13.02
N SER A 282 -2.13 -9.62 -12.32
CA SER A 282 -2.01 -9.46 -10.87
C SER A 282 -3.37 -9.07 -10.28
N PRO A 283 -3.84 -9.74 -9.21
CA PRO A 283 -5.11 -9.40 -8.55
C PRO A 283 -5.00 -8.13 -7.69
N GLU A 284 -3.80 -7.75 -7.27
CA GLU A 284 -3.55 -6.59 -6.39
C GLU A 284 -3.06 -5.34 -7.13
N LYS A 285 -2.54 -5.50 -8.36
CA LYS A 285 -1.88 -4.44 -9.14
C LYS A 285 -2.54 -4.26 -10.51
N GLU A 286 -2.36 -3.09 -11.11
CA GLU A 286 -2.74 -2.84 -12.52
C GLU A 286 -2.02 -3.86 -13.43
N SER A 287 -2.78 -4.64 -14.20
CA SER A 287 -2.25 -5.67 -15.12
C SER A 287 -3.03 -5.71 -16.43
N LEU A 288 -2.39 -6.21 -17.49
CA LEU A 288 -2.96 -6.26 -18.84
C LEU A 288 -4.26 -7.05 -18.88
N PHE A 289 -4.32 -8.22 -18.24
CA PHE A 289 -5.51 -9.06 -18.22
C PHE A 289 -6.75 -8.33 -17.70
N TYR A 290 -6.65 -7.66 -16.54
CA TYR A 290 -7.78 -6.93 -15.97
C TYR A 290 -8.13 -5.67 -16.77
N GLU A 291 -7.14 -4.97 -17.32
CA GLU A 291 -7.38 -3.79 -18.15
C GLU A 291 -8.10 -4.15 -19.46
N TYR A 292 -7.70 -5.22 -20.14
CA TYR A 292 -8.42 -5.75 -21.29
C TYR A 292 -9.83 -6.23 -20.91
N SER A 293 -9.96 -7.00 -19.82
CA SER A 293 -11.25 -7.49 -19.33
C SER A 293 -12.21 -6.36 -19.01
N LYS A 294 -11.73 -5.31 -18.34
CA LYS A 294 -12.52 -4.15 -17.93
C LYS A 294 -13.11 -3.44 -19.13
N ILE A 295 -12.29 -3.13 -20.15
CA ILE A 295 -12.77 -2.49 -21.37
C ILE A 295 -13.72 -3.42 -22.12
N ALA A 296 -13.43 -4.74 -22.16
CA ALA A 296 -14.32 -5.71 -22.80
C ALA A 296 -15.72 -5.71 -22.16
N PHE A 297 -15.80 -5.67 -20.83
CA PHE A 297 -17.07 -5.57 -20.10
C PHE A 297 -17.74 -4.19 -20.25
N GLU A 298 -16.98 -3.10 -20.36
CA GLU A 298 -17.53 -1.77 -20.64
C GLU A 298 -18.15 -1.71 -22.04
N PHE A 299 -17.46 -2.24 -23.05
CA PHE A 299 -17.98 -2.33 -24.42
C PHE A 299 -19.21 -3.23 -24.49
N GLU A 300 -19.23 -4.34 -23.75
CA GLU A 300 -20.40 -5.20 -23.62
C GLU A 300 -21.62 -4.46 -23.03
N LYS A 301 -21.41 -3.66 -21.97
CA LYS A 301 -22.46 -2.84 -21.35
C LYS A 301 -22.98 -1.75 -22.28
N GLU A 302 -22.11 -1.22 -23.14
CA GLU A 302 -22.45 -0.20 -24.14
C GLU A 302 -23.00 -0.80 -25.45
N GLY A 303 -23.09 -2.12 -25.58
CA GLY A 303 -23.54 -2.80 -26.80
C GLY A 303 -22.56 -2.67 -27.98
N LYS A 304 -21.28 -2.39 -27.71
CA LYS A 304 -20.19 -2.33 -28.70
C LYS A 304 -19.53 -3.70 -28.85
N ASP A 305 -18.99 -3.96 -30.04
CA ASP A 305 -18.20 -5.16 -30.30
C ASP A 305 -16.96 -5.21 -29.40
N ASN A 306 -16.86 -6.27 -28.58
CA ASN A 306 -15.75 -6.51 -27.67
C ASN A 306 -14.89 -7.72 -28.07
N GLU A 307 -15.11 -8.31 -29.25
CA GLU A 307 -14.49 -9.56 -29.68
C GLU A 307 -12.96 -9.51 -29.61
N VAL A 308 -12.36 -8.41 -30.08
CA VAL A 308 -10.91 -8.20 -30.03
C VAL A 308 -10.39 -8.18 -28.59
N LEU A 309 -11.06 -7.47 -27.69
CA LEU A 309 -10.66 -7.35 -26.28
C LEU A 309 -10.83 -8.69 -25.53
N ALA A 310 -11.89 -9.44 -25.84
CA ALA A 310 -12.14 -10.77 -25.30
C ALA A 310 -11.04 -11.76 -25.71
N LYS A 311 -10.61 -11.75 -26.99
CA LYS A 311 -9.51 -12.59 -27.48
C LYS A 311 -8.17 -12.24 -26.83
N TYR A 312 -7.85 -10.96 -26.65
CA TYR A 312 -6.67 -10.55 -25.88
C TYR A 312 -6.74 -11.02 -24.43
N THR A 313 -7.90 -10.88 -23.78
CA THR A 313 -8.12 -11.33 -22.40
C THR A 313 -7.91 -12.84 -22.26
N GLU A 314 -8.51 -13.63 -23.14
CA GLU A 314 -8.36 -15.08 -23.18
C GLU A 314 -6.90 -15.49 -23.40
N TYR A 315 -6.24 -14.88 -24.38
CA TYR A 315 -4.84 -15.16 -24.68
C TYR A 315 -3.94 -14.86 -23.48
N LEU A 316 -4.09 -13.68 -22.86
CA LEU A 316 -3.30 -13.30 -21.69
C LEU A 316 -3.54 -14.24 -20.50
N GLY A 317 -4.79 -14.62 -20.23
CA GLY A 317 -5.09 -15.57 -19.15
C GLY A 317 -4.49 -16.97 -19.41
N ASN A 318 -4.52 -17.46 -20.65
CA ASN A 318 -3.88 -18.72 -21.02
C ASN A 318 -2.35 -18.64 -20.95
N ILE A 319 -1.75 -17.51 -21.36
CA ILE A 319 -0.32 -17.24 -21.23
C ILE A 319 0.10 -17.20 -19.75
N THR A 320 -0.67 -16.50 -18.90
CA THR A 320 -0.42 -16.48 -17.46
C THR A 320 -0.39 -17.88 -16.88
N LYS A 321 -1.41 -18.71 -17.15
CA LYS A 321 -1.46 -20.10 -16.68
C LYS A 321 -0.28 -20.93 -17.18
N ARG A 322 0.09 -20.80 -18.47
CA ARG A 322 1.24 -21.52 -19.04
C ARG A 322 2.53 -21.20 -18.30
N PHE A 323 2.87 -19.92 -18.13
CA PHE A 323 4.12 -19.52 -17.50
C PHE A 323 4.11 -19.71 -15.99
N TYR A 324 2.98 -19.50 -15.33
CA TYR A 324 2.81 -19.81 -13.91
C TYR A 324 3.08 -21.29 -13.62
N ASN A 325 2.43 -22.20 -14.36
CA ASN A 325 2.65 -23.63 -14.18
C ASN A 325 4.07 -24.05 -14.54
N LEU A 326 4.65 -23.48 -15.59
CA LEU A 326 6.04 -23.73 -15.96
C LEU A 326 7.01 -23.34 -14.82
N ILE A 327 6.84 -22.17 -14.22
CA ILE A 327 7.68 -21.72 -13.09
C ILE A 327 7.43 -22.57 -11.84
N LYS A 328 6.17 -22.93 -11.57
CA LYS A 328 5.79 -23.76 -10.43
C LYS A 328 6.39 -25.16 -10.50
N GLU A 329 6.32 -25.79 -11.67
CA GLU A 329 6.84 -27.14 -11.90
C GLU A 329 8.37 -27.17 -11.95
N GLU A 330 9.00 -26.22 -12.65
CA GLU A 330 10.44 -26.22 -12.86
C GLU A 330 11.24 -25.73 -11.64
N TYR A 331 10.68 -24.78 -10.88
CA TYR A 331 11.40 -24.10 -9.80
C TYR A 331 10.79 -24.27 -8.40
N GLU A 332 9.71 -25.06 -8.27
CA GLU A 332 8.96 -25.25 -7.02
C GLU A 332 8.46 -23.90 -6.41
N LEU A 333 8.23 -22.88 -7.25
CA LEU A 333 7.82 -21.53 -6.83
C LEU A 333 6.33 -21.28 -7.09
N ASP A 334 5.54 -21.14 -6.02
CA ASP A 334 4.12 -20.77 -6.13
C ASP A 334 3.92 -19.25 -6.00
N LEU A 335 3.49 -18.62 -7.10
CA LEU A 335 3.12 -17.19 -7.14
C LEU A 335 1.71 -16.90 -6.63
N ASN A 336 0.96 -17.90 -6.15
CA ASN A 336 -0.42 -17.79 -5.67
C ASN A 336 -1.40 -17.20 -6.71
N ILE A 337 -1.24 -17.57 -7.98
CA ILE A 337 -2.14 -17.14 -9.08
C ILE A 337 -3.43 -17.96 -9.04
N ASN A 338 -4.58 -17.28 -8.98
CA ASN A 338 -5.89 -17.90 -8.96
C ASN A 338 -6.39 -18.25 -10.38
N GLU A 339 -6.10 -19.47 -10.86
CA GLU A 339 -6.53 -19.92 -12.19
C GLU A 339 -8.06 -19.99 -12.35
N GLU A 340 -8.79 -20.31 -11.27
CA GLU A 340 -10.26 -20.38 -11.31
C GLU A 340 -10.89 -19.01 -11.60
N GLU A 341 -10.29 -17.95 -11.07
CA GLU A 341 -10.72 -16.57 -11.33
C GLU A 341 -10.48 -16.18 -12.79
N ILE A 342 -9.30 -16.49 -13.33
CA ILE A 342 -8.95 -16.26 -14.74
C ILE A 342 -9.98 -16.96 -15.64
N ASP A 343 -10.26 -18.24 -15.40
CA ASP A 343 -11.22 -19.02 -16.18
C ASP A 343 -12.65 -18.48 -16.02
N SER A 344 -13.03 -18.02 -14.83
CA SER A 344 -14.33 -17.41 -14.57
C SER A 344 -14.53 -16.13 -15.39
N ILE A 345 -13.50 -15.29 -15.49
CA ILE A 345 -13.52 -14.04 -16.25
C ILE A 345 -13.57 -14.33 -17.75
N ILE A 346 -12.72 -15.23 -18.26
CA ILE A 346 -12.72 -15.65 -19.67
C ILE A 346 -14.08 -16.26 -20.05
N LYS A 347 -14.64 -17.17 -19.24
CA LYS A 347 -15.95 -17.77 -19.49
C LYS A 347 -17.08 -16.74 -19.51
N LYS A 348 -17.02 -15.68 -18.71
CA LYS A 348 -18.02 -14.60 -18.73
C LYS A 348 -17.98 -13.84 -20.06
N LEU A 349 -16.79 -13.60 -20.60
CA LEU A 349 -16.59 -12.89 -21.86
C LEU A 349 -16.98 -13.74 -23.08
N LEU A 350 -16.62 -15.03 -23.10
CA LEU A 350 -16.87 -15.92 -24.25
C LEU A 350 -18.32 -16.44 -24.34
N LYS A 351 -19.05 -16.55 -23.23
CA LYS A 351 -20.45 -17.08 -23.22
C LYS A 351 -21.47 -16.23 -23.99
N LYS A 352 -21.10 -15.07 -24.51
CA LYS A 352 -22.00 -14.15 -25.24
C LYS A 352 -21.60 -13.87 -26.69
N SER A 353 -20.42 -14.29 -27.16
CA SER A 353 -20.04 -14.12 -28.58
C SER A 353 -20.74 -15.11 -29.51
N ASP A 354 -21.18 -16.27 -29.00
CA ASP A 354 -21.86 -17.30 -29.80
C ASP A 354 -23.38 -17.11 -29.94
N ASN A 355 -23.96 -16.08 -29.30
CA ASN A 355 -25.41 -15.85 -29.27
C ASN A 355 -25.89 -14.77 -30.26
N ALA A 356 -25.23 -14.62 -31.41
CA ALA A 356 -25.65 -13.69 -32.47
C ALA A 356 -26.64 -14.30 -33.48
N GLU A 357 -26.96 -15.60 -33.40
CA GLU A 357 -27.98 -16.24 -34.22
C GLU A 357 -28.97 -17.02 -33.37
N SER A 358 -30.26 -16.79 -33.59
CA SER A 358 -31.44 -17.42 -32.98
C SER A 358 -31.93 -16.85 -31.64
N GLU A 359 -32.67 -15.74 -31.73
CA GLU A 359 -33.81 -15.51 -30.85
C GLU A 359 -34.91 -16.55 -31.16
N THR A 360 -35.17 -17.48 -30.24
CA THR A 360 -36.52 -17.98 -29.98
C THR A 360 -36.58 -18.67 -28.62
N GLU A 361 -37.52 -18.17 -27.80
CA GLU A 361 -38.15 -18.86 -26.68
C GLU A 361 -37.37 -19.01 -25.36
N ASN A 362 -37.53 -17.95 -24.55
CA ASN A 362 -37.99 -17.99 -23.16
C ASN A 362 -37.38 -19.02 -22.18
N ALA A 363 -36.55 -18.44 -21.30
CA ALA A 363 -36.65 -18.47 -19.84
C ALA A 363 -35.57 -19.25 -19.03
N ASN A 364 -34.65 -18.44 -18.48
CA ASN A 364 -34.09 -18.46 -17.11
C ASN A 364 -32.91 -19.44 -16.82
N LYS A 365 -31.60 -19.06 -16.78
CA LYS A 365 -30.82 -18.08 -15.94
C LYS A 365 -30.56 -18.71 -14.52
N VAL A 366 -29.50 -18.50 -13.74
CA VAL A 366 -28.71 -17.31 -13.42
C VAL A 366 -27.57 -17.69 -12.40
N LYS A 367 -26.58 -16.82 -12.14
CA LYS A 367 -26.14 -16.59 -10.74
C LYS A 367 -27.34 -15.93 -10.05
N VAL A 368 -28.13 -16.67 -9.26
CA VAL A 368 -29.48 -16.30 -8.78
C VAL A 368 -29.76 -14.79 -8.91
N ILE A 369 -30.62 -14.41 -9.85
CA ILE A 369 -31.28 -13.12 -9.75
C ILE A 369 -32.17 -13.31 -8.55
N ILE A 370 -31.78 -12.64 -7.48
CA ILE A 370 -32.67 -12.39 -6.38
C ILE A 370 -33.77 -11.55 -7.00
N GLY A 371 -34.91 -12.17 -7.29
CA GLY A 371 -36.11 -11.41 -7.63
C GLY A 371 -36.40 -10.45 -6.47
N ALA A 372 -37.11 -9.36 -6.71
CA ALA A 372 -37.55 -8.48 -5.62
C ALA A 372 -38.25 -9.25 -4.48
N GLU A 373 -38.77 -10.46 -4.77
CA GLU A 373 -39.34 -11.42 -3.83
C GLU A 373 -38.35 -11.97 -2.79
N GLN A 374 -37.07 -12.17 -3.15
CA GLN A 374 -36.04 -12.76 -2.29
C GLN A 374 -35.33 -11.74 -1.37
N ILE A 375 -35.56 -10.44 -1.55
CA ILE A 375 -35.16 -9.42 -0.57
C ILE A 375 -35.90 -9.72 0.75
N PRO A 376 -35.25 -9.70 1.93
CA PRO A 376 -35.94 -9.89 3.20
C PRO A 376 -37.07 -8.86 3.37
N GLU A 377 -38.27 -9.32 3.76
CA GLU A 377 -39.44 -8.46 4.00
C GLU A 377 -39.12 -7.32 4.99
N GLU A 378 -38.20 -7.55 5.92
CA GLU A 378 -37.76 -6.54 6.87
C GLU A 378 -37.05 -5.32 6.26
N ILE A 379 -36.54 -5.40 5.03
CA ILE A 379 -35.85 -4.30 4.32
C ILE A 379 -36.48 -3.90 2.97
N LYS A 380 -37.62 -4.50 2.60
CA LYS A 380 -38.41 -4.09 1.43
C LYS A 380 -39.18 -2.79 1.67
N ASN A 381 -39.43 -2.04 0.60
CA ASN A 381 -40.13 -0.75 0.62
C ASN A 381 -39.60 0.20 1.71
N PRO A 382 -38.27 0.39 1.81
CA PRO A 382 -37.63 1.11 2.90
C PRO A 382 -38.18 2.53 3.05
N ALA A 383 -38.41 3.25 1.95
CA ALA A 383 -38.86 4.64 1.96
C ALA A 383 -40.17 4.81 2.75
N LYS A 384 -41.19 3.98 2.46
CA LYS A 384 -42.49 4.06 3.13
C LYS A 384 -42.37 3.75 4.62
N ARG A 385 -41.67 2.65 4.96
CA ARG A 385 -41.51 2.21 6.35
C ARG A 385 -40.68 3.20 7.19
N ILE A 386 -39.61 3.74 6.62
CA ILE A 386 -38.77 4.75 7.27
C ILE A 386 -39.58 6.03 7.53
N ILE A 387 -40.37 6.50 6.56
CA ILE A 387 -41.23 7.68 6.72
C ILE A 387 -42.27 7.45 7.83
N GLU A 388 -42.96 6.30 7.81
CA GLU A 388 -43.94 5.91 8.82
C GLU A 388 -43.32 5.86 10.24
N ILE A 389 -42.12 5.28 10.37
CA ILE A 389 -41.41 5.20 11.65
C ILE A 389 -40.93 6.58 12.11
N SER A 390 -40.45 7.43 11.19
CA SER A 390 -39.95 8.77 11.52
C SER A 390 -41.04 9.71 12.01
N GLY A 391 -42.30 9.50 11.59
CA GLY A 391 -43.42 10.36 11.99
C GLY A 391 -43.30 11.80 11.53
N ILE A 392 -42.59 12.06 10.42
CA ILE A 392 -42.48 13.40 9.84
C ILE A 392 -43.82 13.88 9.27
N GLU A 393 -43.96 15.19 9.08
CA GLU A 393 -45.17 15.81 8.54
C GLU A 393 -45.55 15.24 7.15
N GLU A 394 -46.84 15.02 6.92
CA GLU A 394 -47.35 14.37 5.70
C GLU A 394 -46.96 15.12 4.42
N GLU A 395 -46.94 16.46 4.45
CA GLU A 395 -46.51 17.29 3.31
C GLU A 395 -45.01 17.15 3.01
N ARG A 396 -44.18 17.01 4.06
CA ARG A 396 -42.74 16.74 3.92
C ARG A 396 -42.50 15.33 3.37
N ALA A 397 -43.25 14.34 3.86
CA ALA A 397 -43.21 12.97 3.35
C ALA A 397 -43.59 12.90 1.85
N LYS A 398 -44.67 13.58 1.45
CA LYS A 398 -45.07 13.70 0.03
C LYS A 398 -43.98 14.36 -0.82
N THR A 399 -43.33 15.39 -0.29
CA THR A 399 -42.23 16.09 -0.98
C THR A 399 -41.05 15.15 -1.23
N LEU A 400 -40.66 14.37 -0.21
CA LEU A 400 -39.59 13.39 -0.30
C LEU A 400 -39.91 12.28 -1.33
N LEU A 401 -41.10 11.68 -1.27
CA LEU A 401 -41.51 10.63 -2.21
C LEU A 401 -41.55 11.15 -3.67
N LYS A 402 -42.12 12.33 -3.89
CA LYS A 402 -42.09 12.99 -5.22
C LYS A 402 -40.67 13.26 -5.69
N GLY A 403 -39.80 13.70 -4.79
CA GLY A 403 -38.38 13.93 -5.07
C GLY A 403 -37.64 12.64 -5.45
N LEU A 404 -37.89 11.54 -4.74
CA LEU A 404 -37.33 10.22 -5.04
C LEU A 404 -37.82 9.70 -6.40
N ASP A 405 -39.11 9.85 -6.71
CA ASP A 405 -39.66 9.52 -8.03
C ASP A 405 -39.02 10.34 -9.16
N ALA A 406 -38.87 11.65 -8.96
CA ALA A 406 -38.22 12.53 -9.91
C ALA A 406 -36.74 12.14 -10.09
N PHE A 407 -36.05 11.85 -9.00
CA PHE A 407 -34.65 11.41 -9.03
C PHE A 407 -34.51 10.07 -9.76
N ARG A 408 -35.37 9.08 -9.52
CA ARG A 408 -35.42 7.79 -10.25
C ARG A 408 -35.59 7.97 -11.75
N LYS A 409 -36.37 8.96 -12.18
CA LYS A 409 -36.64 9.25 -13.60
C LYS A 409 -35.54 10.05 -14.30
N LEU A 410 -34.56 10.61 -13.57
CA LEU A 410 -33.41 11.26 -14.19
C LEU A 410 -32.64 10.27 -15.06
N LYS A 411 -32.34 10.65 -16.31
CA LYS A 411 -31.52 9.83 -17.21
C LYS A 411 -30.08 9.72 -16.70
N ASP A 412 -29.51 10.83 -16.24
CA ASP A 412 -28.19 10.90 -15.62
C ASP A 412 -28.33 11.42 -14.18
N LYS A 413 -27.92 10.62 -13.19
CA LYS A 413 -27.97 10.99 -11.77
C LYS A 413 -26.92 12.04 -11.40
N PHE A 414 -25.84 12.12 -12.18
CA PHE A 414 -24.73 13.06 -12.01
C PHE A 414 -24.88 14.35 -12.82
N ASP A 415 -26.05 14.55 -13.44
CA ASP A 415 -26.33 15.77 -14.18
C ASP A 415 -26.14 17.01 -13.28
N THR A 416 -25.39 17.98 -13.80
CA THR A 416 -25.10 19.24 -13.11
C THR A 416 -26.04 20.36 -13.53
N GLU A 417 -27.08 20.14 -14.34
CA GLU A 417 -28.08 21.15 -14.66
C GLU A 417 -28.94 21.56 -13.45
N ASP A 418 -29.56 22.73 -13.53
CA ASP A 418 -30.30 23.32 -12.41
C ASP A 418 -31.51 22.47 -11.97
N GLU A 419 -32.19 21.80 -12.89
CA GLU A 419 -33.32 20.93 -12.56
C GLU A 419 -32.87 19.69 -11.75
N ALA A 420 -31.83 19.00 -12.20
CA ALA A 420 -31.25 17.87 -11.46
C ALA A 420 -30.74 18.31 -10.07
N ARG A 421 -30.10 19.49 -9.97
CA ARG A 421 -29.69 20.06 -8.67
C ARG A 421 -30.89 20.36 -7.76
N LYS A 422 -32.00 20.88 -8.30
CA LYS A 422 -33.22 21.16 -7.52
C LYS A 422 -33.82 19.87 -6.96
N ILE A 423 -33.90 18.82 -7.78
CA ILE A 423 -34.38 17.49 -7.36
C ILE A 423 -33.51 16.93 -6.23
N ARG A 424 -32.17 16.94 -6.37
CA ARG A 424 -31.28 16.46 -5.31
C ARG A 424 -31.44 17.28 -4.02
N ARG A 425 -31.58 18.61 -4.11
CA ARG A 425 -31.79 19.47 -2.94
C ARG A 425 -33.13 19.22 -2.25
N SER A 426 -34.22 19.03 -2.99
CA SER A 426 -35.53 18.78 -2.38
C SER A 426 -35.54 17.50 -1.55
N VAL A 427 -34.90 16.43 -2.04
CA VAL A 427 -34.71 15.18 -1.29
C VAL A 427 -33.77 15.38 -0.10
N THR A 428 -32.62 16.02 -0.32
CA THR A 428 -31.59 16.19 0.74
C THR A 428 -32.11 16.96 1.95
N ASN A 429 -32.93 18.00 1.74
CA ASN A 429 -33.48 18.80 2.82
C ASN A 429 -34.37 17.97 3.76
N VAL A 430 -35.18 17.05 3.21
CA VAL A 430 -36.06 16.18 4.01
C VAL A 430 -35.31 14.95 4.54
N PHE A 431 -34.29 14.47 3.83
CA PHE A 431 -33.48 13.32 4.26
C PHE A 431 -32.93 13.48 5.67
N PHE A 432 -32.33 14.63 6.00
CA PHE A 432 -31.76 14.83 7.35
C PHE A 432 -32.82 15.08 8.42
N GLU A 433 -34.01 15.55 8.05
CA GLU A 433 -35.17 15.59 8.97
C GLU A 433 -35.57 14.16 9.36
N VAL A 434 -35.68 13.25 8.37
CA VAL A 434 -35.95 11.83 8.61
C VAL A 434 -34.80 11.16 9.37
N PHE A 435 -33.55 11.42 8.99
CA PHE A 435 -32.35 10.88 9.65
C PHE A 435 -32.34 11.18 11.14
N LYS A 436 -32.65 12.43 11.51
CA LYS A 436 -32.75 12.88 12.90
C LYS A 436 -33.82 12.13 13.68
N GLU A 437 -35.03 12.01 13.14
CA GLU A 437 -36.13 11.32 13.84
C GLU A 437 -35.88 9.82 13.96
N ILE A 438 -35.33 9.18 12.92
CA ILE A 438 -34.93 7.76 13.00
C ILE A 438 -33.82 7.53 14.02
N ALA A 439 -32.80 8.40 14.08
CA ALA A 439 -31.75 8.29 15.07
C ALA A 439 -32.31 8.35 16.50
N LYS A 440 -33.29 9.23 16.77
CA LYS A 440 -34.01 9.25 18.05
C LYS A 440 -34.76 7.94 18.31
N LYS A 441 -35.49 7.40 17.33
CA LYS A 441 -36.21 6.12 17.48
C LYS A 441 -35.26 4.94 17.77
N LEU A 442 -34.10 4.92 17.14
CA LEU A 442 -33.13 3.84 17.33
C LEU A 442 -32.38 3.96 18.66
N ILE A 443 -31.92 5.17 19.01
CA ILE A 443 -31.05 5.40 20.18
C ILE A 443 -31.86 5.58 21.48
N ILE A 444 -32.97 6.32 21.42
CA ILE A 444 -33.79 6.66 22.60
C ILE A 444 -34.86 5.61 22.84
N ASP A 445 -35.65 5.30 21.82
CA ASP A 445 -36.78 4.37 21.95
C ASP A 445 -36.33 2.89 21.87
N GLY A 446 -35.05 2.63 21.60
CA GLY A 446 -34.47 1.28 21.54
C GLY A 446 -35.03 0.42 20.40
N LYS A 447 -35.63 1.02 19.36
CA LYS A 447 -36.17 0.30 18.20
C LYS A 447 -35.05 -0.17 17.28
N ASP A 448 -34.36 -1.22 17.70
CA ASP A 448 -33.31 -1.84 16.92
C ASP A 448 -33.92 -2.67 15.79
N SER A 449 -33.64 -2.29 14.54
CA SER A 449 -34.00 -3.08 13.37
C SER A 449 -32.93 -2.92 12.29
N LYS A 450 -32.73 -3.99 11.52
CA LYS A 450 -31.72 -4.01 10.45
C LYS A 450 -31.95 -2.91 9.42
N LEU A 451 -33.21 -2.62 9.07
CA LEU A 451 -33.57 -1.52 8.16
C LEU A 451 -33.09 -0.16 8.67
N LEU A 452 -33.37 0.18 9.93
CA LEU A 452 -32.96 1.47 10.50
C LEU A 452 -31.44 1.59 10.61
N LYS A 453 -30.74 0.50 10.94
CA LYS A 453 -29.27 0.45 10.91
C LYS A 453 -28.71 0.65 9.51
N MET A 454 -29.28 -0.01 8.49
CA MET A 454 -28.86 0.18 7.09
C MET A 454 -29.13 1.61 6.61
N PHE A 455 -30.23 2.23 7.03
CA PHE A 455 -30.51 3.63 6.73
C PHE A 455 -29.49 4.57 7.38
N LEU A 456 -29.26 4.45 8.70
CA LEU A 456 -28.35 5.33 9.42
C LEU A 456 -26.90 5.13 8.99
N ASN A 457 -26.43 3.87 8.91
CA ASN A 457 -25.01 3.56 8.69
C ASN A 457 -24.62 3.50 7.21
N TYR A 458 -25.55 3.21 6.29
CA TYR A 458 -25.23 3.04 4.87
C TYR A 458 -26.00 3.98 3.94
N GLY A 459 -26.96 4.76 4.43
CA GLY A 459 -27.78 5.64 3.59
C GLY A 459 -28.81 4.89 2.74
N TYR A 460 -29.21 3.68 3.14
CA TYR A 460 -30.21 2.88 2.43
C TYR A 460 -31.64 3.36 2.73
N MET A 461 -32.29 4.01 1.76
CA MET A 461 -33.63 4.58 1.94
C MET A 461 -34.63 4.20 0.85
N ASP A 462 -34.18 3.86 -0.37
CA ASP A 462 -35.06 3.57 -1.51
C ASP A 462 -34.53 2.35 -2.27
N ASP A 463 -35.34 1.30 -2.36
CA ASP A 463 -35.02 0.04 -3.03
C ASP A 463 -35.09 0.15 -4.57
N GLY A 464 -35.74 1.18 -5.11
CA GLY A 464 -35.74 1.48 -6.54
C GLY A 464 -34.48 2.19 -7.04
N LEU A 465 -33.57 2.57 -6.14
CA LEU A 465 -32.28 3.18 -6.48
C LEU A 465 -31.13 2.18 -6.56
N LEU A 466 -31.31 0.96 -6.04
CA LEU A 466 -30.35 -0.13 -6.07
C LEU A 466 -30.91 -1.32 -6.84
N THR A 467 -30.03 -2.13 -7.41
CA THR A 467 -30.46 -3.44 -7.93
C THR A 467 -30.74 -4.43 -6.78
N PRO A 468 -31.61 -5.44 -6.94
CA PRO A 468 -31.88 -6.43 -5.90
C PRO A 468 -30.62 -7.11 -5.35
N ASN A 469 -29.63 -7.37 -6.22
CA ASN A 469 -28.35 -7.94 -5.81
C ASN A 469 -27.56 -6.97 -4.92
N GLN A 470 -27.47 -5.69 -5.30
CA GLN A 470 -26.81 -4.66 -4.48
C GLN A 470 -27.50 -4.47 -3.13
N ILE A 471 -28.83 -4.60 -3.07
CA ILE A 471 -29.57 -4.55 -1.80
C ILE A 471 -29.17 -5.71 -0.89
N MET A 472 -29.03 -6.91 -1.46
CA MET A 472 -28.60 -8.09 -0.71
C MET A 472 -27.14 -8.02 -0.30
N ASP A 473 -26.25 -7.57 -1.18
CA ASP A 473 -24.86 -7.32 -0.85
C ASP A 473 -24.73 -6.32 0.30
N LEU A 474 -25.53 -5.24 0.29
CA LEU A 474 -25.58 -4.26 1.37
C LEU A 474 -26.21 -4.81 2.65
N TYR A 475 -27.17 -5.73 2.54
CA TYR A 475 -27.79 -6.40 3.68
C TYR A 475 -26.81 -7.32 4.40
N GLU A 476 -26.03 -8.07 3.63
CA GLU A 476 -25.02 -9.03 4.10
C GLU A 476 -23.70 -8.37 4.53
N VAL A 477 -23.47 -7.11 4.13
CA VAL A 477 -22.23 -6.42 4.45
C VAL A 477 -22.09 -6.19 5.96
N GLU A 478 -21.01 -6.74 6.51
CA GLU A 478 -20.71 -6.66 7.94
C GLU A 478 -19.20 -6.56 8.15
N ASP A 479 -18.79 -5.64 9.02
CA ASP A 479 -17.42 -5.62 9.53
C ASP A 479 -17.31 -6.53 10.76
N LYS A 480 -16.64 -7.67 10.57
CA LYS A 480 -16.33 -8.61 11.66
C LYS A 480 -15.02 -8.29 12.36
N THR A 481 -14.30 -7.25 11.93
CA THR A 481 -13.01 -6.86 12.48
C THR A 481 -13.18 -5.87 13.65
N LYS A 482 -12.13 -5.74 14.46
CA LYS A 482 -12.06 -4.77 15.56
C LYS A 482 -10.75 -4.02 15.48
N ALA A 483 -10.79 -2.73 15.80
CA ALA A 483 -9.60 -1.93 16.06
C ALA A 483 -9.12 -2.16 17.50
N LYS A 484 -7.81 -2.12 17.74
CA LYS A 484 -7.17 -2.37 19.04
C LYS A 484 -6.85 -1.09 19.80
N ASN A 485 -6.27 -0.12 19.12
CA ASN A 485 -5.72 1.13 19.65
C ASN A 485 -6.59 2.35 19.28
N PHE A 486 -7.30 2.28 18.15
CA PHE A 486 -8.16 3.37 17.68
C PHE A 486 -9.63 3.14 17.97
N ASN A 487 -10.33 4.21 18.31
CA ASN A 487 -11.78 4.22 18.37
C ASN A 487 -12.35 4.45 16.97
N VAL A 488 -12.99 3.43 16.41
CA VAL A 488 -13.62 3.50 15.07
C VAL A 488 -15.12 3.23 15.22
N PHE A 489 -15.92 4.25 14.96
CA PHE A 489 -17.36 4.26 15.17
C PHE A 489 -18.13 4.26 13.85
N TYR A 490 -19.18 3.45 13.80
CA TYR A 490 -20.28 3.67 12.86
C TYR A 490 -21.09 4.88 13.32
N ILE A 491 -21.88 5.48 12.43
CA ILE A 491 -22.55 6.74 12.78
C ILE A 491 -23.59 6.58 13.87
N ASP A 492 -24.31 5.45 13.94
CA ASP A 492 -25.22 5.14 15.04
C ASP A 492 -24.50 5.00 16.39
N GLU A 493 -23.36 4.30 16.42
CA GLU A 493 -22.49 4.17 17.59
C GLU A 493 -21.98 5.54 18.05
N TRP A 494 -21.55 6.39 17.12
CA TRP A 494 -21.08 7.74 17.41
C TRP A 494 -22.19 8.62 18.01
N LEU A 495 -23.35 8.64 17.35
CA LEU A 495 -24.51 9.40 17.81
C LEU A 495 -24.98 8.93 19.20
N LYS A 496 -24.86 7.64 19.50
CA LYS A 496 -25.13 7.11 20.83
C LYS A 496 -24.14 7.64 21.88
N LYS A 497 -22.83 7.72 21.58
CA LYS A 497 -21.84 8.34 22.48
C LYS A 497 -22.14 9.81 22.78
N ILE A 498 -22.64 10.54 21.78
CA ILE A 498 -23.11 11.91 21.97
C ILE A 498 -24.38 11.94 22.84
N TYR A 499 -25.35 11.06 22.60
CA TYR A 499 -26.55 11.00 23.42
C TYR A 499 -26.25 10.65 24.90
N ASP A 500 -25.39 9.65 25.13
CA ASP A 500 -25.00 9.16 26.46
C ASP A 500 -24.08 10.12 27.23
N LYS A 501 -23.71 11.27 26.63
CA LYS A 501 -22.76 12.25 27.19
C LYS A 501 -21.35 11.71 27.45
N GLU A 502 -20.99 10.61 26.81
CA GLU A 502 -19.62 10.11 26.82
C GLU A 502 -18.68 11.00 26.01
N GLU A 503 -19.19 11.58 24.92
CA GLU A 503 -18.49 12.50 24.04
C GLU A 503 -19.21 13.86 23.94
N LEU A 504 -18.46 14.93 23.65
CA LEU A 504 -19.00 16.27 23.41
C LEU A 504 -19.54 16.41 21.97
N PRO A 505 -20.60 17.19 21.69
CA PRO A 505 -20.98 17.47 20.31
C PRO A 505 -19.83 18.16 19.56
N SER A 506 -19.67 17.82 18.28
CA SER A 506 -18.62 18.34 17.40
C SER A 506 -18.78 19.84 17.18
N VAL A 507 -17.70 20.51 16.76
CA VAL A 507 -17.82 21.90 16.29
C VAL A 507 -18.76 22.02 15.09
N ASN A 508 -19.37 23.19 14.91
CA ASN A 508 -20.14 23.49 13.70
C ASN A 508 -19.22 23.87 12.52
N GLY A 509 -19.83 24.14 11.35
CA GLY A 509 -19.08 24.55 10.15
C GLY A 509 -18.31 25.87 10.25
N PHE A 510 -18.47 26.62 11.35
CA PHE A 510 -17.71 27.83 11.66
C PHE A 510 -16.58 27.57 12.69
N GLY A 511 -16.42 26.33 13.15
CA GLY A 511 -15.43 25.95 14.16
C GLY A 511 -15.81 26.33 15.59
N GLN A 512 -17.09 26.62 15.85
CA GLN A 512 -17.57 26.96 17.20
C GLN A 512 -17.94 25.70 17.97
N ASP A 513 -17.53 25.65 19.24
CA ASP A 513 -17.95 24.57 20.14
C ASP A 513 -19.46 24.64 20.45
N TYR A 514 -20.04 23.54 20.95
CA TYR A 514 -21.48 23.49 21.25
C TYR A 514 -21.94 24.60 22.21
N LYS A 515 -21.10 24.94 23.20
CA LYS A 515 -21.41 25.98 24.20
C LYS A 515 -21.32 27.38 23.59
N GLU A 516 -20.39 27.61 22.68
CA GLU A 516 -20.25 28.84 21.90
C GLU A 516 -21.44 29.01 20.95
N ALA A 517 -21.86 27.95 20.27
CA ALA A 517 -23.04 27.98 19.41
C ALA A 517 -24.31 28.34 20.19
N LEU A 518 -24.53 27.74 21.37
CA LEU A 518 -25.67 28.09 22.23
C LEU A 518 -25.59 29.54 22.73
N ARG A 519 -24.40 30.03 23.08
CA ARG A 519 -24.20 31.44 23.46
C ARG A 519 -24.49 32.39 22.30
N GLU A 520 -24.17 32.00 21.08
CA GLU A 520 -24.48 32.82 19.91
C GLU A 520 -25.99 32.82 19.61
N MET A 521 -26.66 31.67 19.71
CA MET A 521 -28.12 31.60 19.61
C MET A 521 -28.81 32.47 20.66
N LYS A 522 -28.29 32.47 21.89
CA LYS A 522 -28.71 33.39 22.96
C LYS A 522 -28.50 34.85 22.54
N LYS A 523 -27.30 35.22 22.08
CA LYS A 523 -27.00 36.61 21.66
C LYS A 523 -27.89 37.08 20.52
N ARG A 524 -28.28 36.18 19.62
CA ARG A 524 -29.20 36.45 18.50
C ARG A 524 -30.67 36.48 18.93
N GLY A 525 -30.98 36.21 20.20
CA GLY A 525 -32.34 36.19 20.74
C GLY A 525 -33.19 35.01 20.29
N ILE A 526 -32.56 33.93 19.80
CA ILE A 526 -33.25 32.72 19.33
C ILE A 526 -33.70 31.86 20.52
N ILE A 527 -32.91 31.85 21.60
CA ILE A 527 -33.17 31.11 22.83
C ILE A 527 -32.90 32.00 24.06
N SER A 528 -33.65 31.77 25.13
CA SER A 528 -33.46 32.40 26.44
C SER A 528 -32.30 31.80 27.22
N ASP A 529 -31.92 32.43 28.33
CA ASP A 529 -30.87 31.94 29.23
C ASP A 529 -31.18 30.54 29.79
N LYS A 530 -32.43 30.34 30.19
CA LYS A 530 -32.89 29.06 30.75
C LYS A 530 -32.90 27.97 29.67
N GLU A 531 -33.37 28.29 28.47
CA GLU A 531 -33.38 27.35 27.35
C GLU A 531 -31.98 26.98 26.88
N ALA A 532 -31.00 27.89 26.96
CA ALA A 532 -29.61 27.59 26.63
C ALA A 532 -29.00 26.55 27.60
N GLU A 533 -29.30 26.64 28.90
CA GLU A 533 -28.87 25.65 29.89
C GLU A 533 -29.61 24.31 29.71
N GLU A 534 -30.92 24.35 29.48
CA GLU A 534 -31.74 23.16 29.20
C GLU A 534 -31.27 22.44 27.92
N HIS A 535 -30.91 23.19 26.87
CA HIS A 535 -30.35 22.64 25.64
C HIS A 535 -29.00 21.97 25.89
N PHE A 536 -28.12 22.62 26.66
CA PHE A 536 -26.80 22.08 26.97
C PHE A 536 -26.88 20.74 27.72
N GLU A 537 -27.82 20.63 28.66
CA GLU A 537 -28.02 19.42 29.46
C GLU A 537 -28.87 18.35 28.78
N SER A 538 -29.66 18.70 27.77
CA SER A 538 -30.54 17.76 27.07
C SER A 538 -29.76 16.83 26.14
N GLN A 539 -29.81 15.52 26.43
CA GLN A 539 -29.22 14.48 25.57
C GLN A 539 -29.81 14.50 24.16
N SER A 540 -31.13 14.72 24.05
CA SER A 540 -31.80 14.83 22.75
C SER A 540 -31.30 16.04 21.97
N LYS A 541 -31.11 17.21 22.60
CA LYS A 541 -30.63 18.41 21.90
C LYS A 541 -29.19 18.28 21.45
N ARG A 542 -28.35 17.57 22.19
CA ARG A 542 -26.97 17.22 21.79
C ARG A 542 -26.96 16.33 20.55
N LEU A 543 -27.81 15.32 20.51
CA LEU A 543 -27.99 14.44 19.35
C LEU A 543 -28.46 15.22 18.10
N GLU A 544 -29.50 16.06 18.25
CA GLU A 544 -30.02 16.89 17.15
C GLU A 544 -28.93 17.79 16.58
N TYR A 545 -28.17 18.46 17.45
CA TYR A 545 -27.09 19.35 17.06
C TYR A 545 -25.99 18.62 16.27
N GLU A 546 -25.59 17.42 16.70
CA GLU A 546 -24.57 16.63 16.01
C GLU A 546 -24.99 16.27 14.58
N ILE A 547 -26.26 15.86 14.41
CA ILE A 547 -26.81 15.47 13.11
C ILE A 547 -26.87 16.67 12.16
N GLU A 548 -27.39 17.79 12.64
CA GLU A 548 -27.60 19.00 11.82
C GLU A 548 -26.29 19.68 11.41
N ASN A 549 -25.27 19.63 12.27
CA ASN A 549 -24.01 20.33 12.03
C ASN A 549 -22.95 19.41 11.43
N MET A 550 -22.57 18.36 12.15
CA MET A 550 -21.48 17.49 11.74
C MET A 550 -21.97 16.54 10.65
N VAL A 551 -22.95 15.67 10.93
CA VAL A 551 -23.35 14.57 10.03
C VAL A 551 -23.78 15.09 8.66
N ALA A 552 -24.69 16.07 8.64
CA ALA A 552 -25.23 16.60 7.38
C ALA A 552 -24.17 17.28 6.51
N THR A 553 -23.21 17.95 7.15
CA THR A 553 -22.13 18.64 6.43
C THR A 553 -21.08 17.65 5.95
N THR A 554 -20.62 16.75 6.82
CA THR A 554 -19.48 15.88 6.55
C THR A 554 -19.84 14.70 5.67
N GLN A 555 -21.09 14.19 5.68
CA GLN A 555 -21.55 13.19 4.71
C GLN A 555 -21.36 13.71 3.27
N ARG A 556 -21.76 14.96 3.04
CA ARG A 556 -21.58 15.66 1.75
C ARG A 556 -20.12 15.89 1.39
N LEU A 557 -19.27 16.21 2.37
CA LEU A 557 -17.85 16.43 2.12
C LEU A 557 -17.10 15.12 1.84
N CYS A 558 -17.43 14.04 2.54
CA CYS A 558 -16.83 12.71 2.36
C CYS A 558 -17.20 12.09 1.00
N TYR A 559 -18.41 12.38 0.50
CA TYR A 559 -18.79 12.03 -0.88
C TYR A 559 -17.79 12.60 -1.91
N GLY A 560 -17.31 13.82 -1.67
CA GLY A 560 -16.24 14.48 -2.43
C GLY A 560 -16.73 15.34 -3.60
N GLN A 561 -17.64 14.83 -4.43
CA GLN A 561 -18.19 15.57 -5.57
C GLN A 561 -19.42 16.40 -5.18
N VAL A 562 -19.17 17.54 -4.56
CA VAL A 562 -20.22 18.42 -3.99
C VAL A 562 -21.30 18.85 -4.99
N SER A 563 -20.99 18.99 -6.28
CA SER A 563 -21.94 19.43 -7.32
C SER A 563 -23.04 18.40 -7.64
N VAL A 564 -22.76 17.11 -7.42
CA VAL A 564 -23.64 15.98 -7.75
C VAL A 564 -24.01 15.17 -6.51
N TYR A 565 -23.78 15.74 -5.33
CA TYR A 565 -24.04 15.08 -4.05
C TYR A 565 -25.51 14.67 -3.91
N PHE A 566 -25.70 13.45 -3.41
CA PHE A 566 -26.99 12.90 -3.01
C PHE A 566 -26.80 12.02 -1.76
N PRO A 567 -27.62 12.16 -0.71
CA PRO A 567 -27.40 11.52 0.59
C PRO A 567 -27.83 10.05 0.66
N ILE A 568 -28.63 9.58 -0.31
CA ILE A 568 -29.14 8.21 -0.35
C ILE A 568 -28.28 7.43 -1.34
N ILE A 569 -27.87 6.23 -0.95
CA ILE A 569 -27.04 5.39 -1.80
C ILE A 569 -27.84 4.92 -3.03
N HIS A 570 -27.22 4.98 -4.21
CA HIS A 570 -27.82 4.52 -5.47
C HIS A 570 -26.81 3.80 -6.35
N SER A 571 -27.31 3.03 -7.31
CA SER A 571 -26.53 2.11 -8.14
C SER A 571 -25.34 2.79 -8.83
N ASP A 572 -25.51 4.01 -9.33
CA ASP A 572 -24.46 4.72 -10.07
C ASP A 572 -23.31 5.20 -9.17
N MET A 573 -23.51 5.28 -7.84
CA MET A 573 -22.40 5.55 -6.90
C MET A 573 -21.51 4.32 -6.68
N VAL A 574 -22.03 3.12 -6.93
CA VAL A 574 -21.39 1.85 -6.55
C VAL A 574 -20.40 1.43 -7.63
N ILE A 575 -19.13 1.75 -7.43
CA ILE A 575 -18.04 1.43 -8.37
C ILE A 575 -17.48 0.02 -8.14
N LYS A 576 -17.49 -0.43 -6.88
CA LYS A 576 -17.01 -1.75 -6.41
C LYS A 576 -18.12 -2.42 -5.60
N ASP A 577 -18.08 -3.74 -5.50
CA ASP A 577 -18.99 -4.49 -4.62
C ASP A 577 -18.87 -3.99 -3.18
N PHE A 578 -20.00 -3.91 -2.44
CA PHE A 578 -20.05 -3.32 -1.10
C PHE A 578 -19.07 -3.96 -0.12
N LYS A 579 -18.82 -5.26 -0.26
CA LYS A 579 -17.87 -6.02 0.58
C LYS A 579 -16.43 -5.53 0.44
N ASP A 580 -16.02 -5.13 -0.77
CA ASP A 580 -14.67 -4.68 -1.07
C ASP A 580 -14.53 -3.16 -0.88
N ALA A 581 -15.62 -2.42 -1.07
CA ALA A 581 -15.66 -0.98 -0.82
C ALA A 581 -15.71 -0.64 0.68
N LEU A 582 -16.16 -1.58 1.54
CA LEU A 582 -16.33 -1.34 2.97
C LEU A 582 -15.00 -1.02 3.66
N ILE A 583 -14.93 0.13 4.32
CA ILE A 583 -13.83 0.44 5.24
C ILE A 583 -14.03 -0.33 6.54
N LYS A 584 -13.27 -1.41 6.71
CA LYS A 584 -13.24 -2.22 7.93
C LYS A 584 -12.41 -1.55 9.03
N ARG A 585 -12.81 -1.70 10.30
CA ARG A 585 -12.14 -1.12 11.48
C ARG A 585 -10.66 -1.48 11.58
N ALA A 586 -10.32 -2.77 11.39
CA ALA A 586 -8.92 -3.19 11.46
C ALA A 586 -8.08 -2.64 10.29
N THR A 587 -8.67 -2.50 9.11
CA THR A 587 -7.96 -2.00 7.93
C THR A 587 -7.60 -0.53 8.09
N ILE A 588 -8.54 0.32 8.53
CA ILE A 588 -8.26 1.74 8.75
C ILE A 588 -7.23 1.95 9.88
N GLU A 589 -7.32 1.17 10.96
CA GLU A 589 -6.30 1.17 12.01
C GLU A 589 -4.92 0.79 11.47
N SER A 590 -4.82 -0.30 10.69
CA SER A 590 -3.56 -0.75 10.11
C SER A 590 -2.91 0.31 9.20
N VAL A 591 -3.72 1.04 8.43
CA VAL A 591 -3.26 2.13 7.57
C VAL A 591 -2.77 3.32 8.39
N ILE A 592 -3.50 3.71 9.44
CA ILE A 592 -3.04 4.82 10.29
C ILE A 592 -1.79 4.43 11.08
N GLU A 593 -1.69 3.19 11.56
CA GLU A 593 -0.47 2.68 12.20
C GLU A 593 0.72 2.60 11.23
N SER A 594 0.51 2.25 9.96
CA SER A 594 1.59 2.29 8.97
C SER A 594 2.11 3.71 8.75
N ILE A 595 1.21 4.71 8.74
CA ILE A 595 1.58 6.12 8.66
C ILE A 595 2.30 6.57 9.93
N LYS A 596 1.86 6.16 11.12
CA LYS A 596 2.57 6.43 12.39
C LYS A 596 3.95 5.80 12.45
N LYS A 597 4.16 4.63 11.85
CA LYS A 597 5.51 4.04 11.73
C LYS A 597 6.44 4.91 10.90
N VAL A 598 5.91 5.75 10.01
CA VAL A 598 6.68 6.72 9.23
C VAL A 598 6.79 8.06 9.96
N ASP A 599 5.68 8.64 10.41
CA ASP A 599 5.59 9.87 11.20
C ASP A 599 5.06 9.57 12.61
N PHE A 600 5.95 9.09 13.47
CA PHE A 600 5.61 8.71 14.85
C PHE A 600 5.13 9.91 15.68
N SER A 601 5.40 11.14 15.24
CA SER A 601 5.03 12.37 15.95
C SER A 601 3.63 12.89 15.62
N ALA A 602 2.92 12.28 14.65
CA ALA A 602 1.64 12.75 14.10
C ALA A 602 0.58 13.13 15.13
N PHE A 603 0.51 12.38 16.23
CA PHE A 603 -0.52 12.53 17.27
C PHE A 603 0.05 13.01 18.61
N TYR A 604 1.32 13.39 18.64
CA TYR A 604 1.97 13.91 19.85
C TYR A 604 1.77 15.42 19.96
N ARG A 605 1.46 15.86 21.18
CA ARG A 605 1.25 17.28 21.51
C ARG A 605 1.64 17.59 22.93
N GLU A 606 1.97 18.86 23.16
CA GLU A 606 2.42 19.36 24.46
C GLU A 606 1.23 19.62 25.38
N VAL A 607 1.08 18.78 26.41
CA VAL A 607 -0.03 18.85 27.38
C VAL A 607 0.50 19.17 28.77
N LEU A 608 -0.36 19.79 29.59
CA LEU A 608 -0.01 20.12 30.97
C LEU A 608 -0.16 18.89 31.87
N TYR A 609 0.97 18.35 32.30
CA TYR A 609 1.04 17.29 33.30
C TYR A 609 1.05 17.87 34.72
N LYS A 610 0.26 17.25 35.60
CA LYS A 610 0.17 17.58 37.02
C LYS A 610 0.22 16.29 37.82
N ASN A 611 1.04 16.25 38.85
CA ASN A 611 1.12 15.12 39.77
C ASN A 611 1.30 15.64 41.20
N SER A 612 0.21 15.58 41.98
CA SER A 612 0.18 16.08 43.36
C SER A 612 1.08 15.28 44.32
N GLN A 613 1.32 13.99 44.04
CA GLN A 613 2.16 13.13 44.90
C GLN A 613 3.66 13.48 44.76
N LEU A 614 4.07 13.95 43.59
CA LEU A 614 5.46 14.33 43.29
C LEU A 614 5.70 15.85 43.31
N ASN A 615 4.75 16.63 43.83
CA ASN A 615 4.77 18.10 43.83
C ASN A 615 4.95 18.72 42.44
N ILE A 616 4.49 18.05 41.39
CA ILE A 616 4.50 18.58 40.01
C ILE A 616 3.21 19.35 39.79
N THR A 617 3.30 20.68 39.90
CA THR A 617 2.13 21.56 39.76
C THR A 617 1.83 21.93 38.31
N LYS A 618 2.87 22.09 37.48
CA LYS A 618 2.81 22.42 36.05
C LYS A 618 4.08 21.95 35.35
N GLU A 619 4.02 20.82 34.64
CA GLU A 619 5.07 20.40 33.70
C GLU A 619 4.43 20.23 32.31
N LEU A 620 5.12 20.63 31.25
CA LEU A 620 4.65 20.41 29.90
C LEU A 620 5.29 19.14 29.34
N VAL A 621 4.47 18.19 28.91
CA VAL A 621 4.93 16.88 28.42
C VAL A 621 4.34 16.59 27.05
N MET A 622 5.07 15.82 26.25
CA MET A 622 4.61 15.34 24.96
C MET A 622 3.79 14.08 25.19
N LYS A 623 2.49 14.16 24.91
CA LYS A 623 1.54 13.04 25.06
C LYS A 623 0.97 12.70 23.69
N GLU A 624 0.94 11.40 23.39
CA GLU A 624 0.19 10.89 22.25
C GLU A 624 -1.30 10.86 22.59
N VAL A 625 -2.12 11.44 21.71
CA VAL A 625 -3.58 11.38 21.87
C VAL A 625 -4.19 11.09 20.51
N LEU A 626 -4.69 9.86 20.35
CA LEU A 626 -5.25 9.38 19.10
C LEU A 626 -6.62 10.00 18.82
N PRO A 627 -6.97 10.24 17.54
CA PRO A 627 -8.28 10.74 17.14
C PRO A 627 -9.35 9.63 17.18
N ASN A 628 -10.60 10.04 17.36
CA ASN A 628 -11.77 9.21 17.08
C ASN A 628 -12.02 9.19 15.56
N ILE A 629 -12.28 8.01 15.01
CA ILE A 629 -12.58 7.79 13.59
C ILE A 629 -14.07 7.50 13.45
N ILE A 630 -14.76 8.24 12.59
CA ILE A 630 -16.21 8.14 12.39
C ILE A 630 -16.46 7.76 10.93
N LEU A 631 -17.21 6.67 10.71
CA LEU A 631 -17.59 6.20 9.38
C LEU A 631 -18.91 6.83 8.96
N MET A 632 -18.84 7.69 7.95
CA MET A 632 -19.97 8.44 7.40
C MET A 632 -20.78 7.58 6.42
N PRO A 633 -22.12 7.64 6.47
CA PRO A 633 -23.01 6.79 5.66
C PRO A 633 -23.08 7.26 4.20
N THR A 634 -21.99 7.06 3.47
CA THR A 634 -21.89 7.44 2.06
C THR A 634 -20.87 6.56 1.33
N PHE A 635 -21.05 6.44 0.02
CA PHE A 635 -20.02 5.95 -0.89
C PHE A 635 -19.19 7.15 -1.36
N GLY A 636 -17.98 7.29 -0.80
CA GLY A 636 -17.21 8.53 -0.91
C GLY A 636 -15.79 8.36 -1.38
N SER A 637 -15.19 9.50 -1.75
CA SER A 637 -13.83 9.60 -2.30
C SER A 637 -12.93 10.51 -1.48
N ARG A 638 -13.38 11.01 -0.33
CA ARG A 638 -12.63 11.91 0.54
C ARG A 638 -12.81 11.56 2.01
N ALA A 639 -11.73 11.70 2.77
CA ALA A 639 -11.78 11.75 4.23
C ALA A 639 -11.55 13.19 4.71
N ILE A 640 -12.07 13.50 5.89
CA ILE A 640 -12.10 14.85 6.45
C ILE A 640 -11.54 14.81 7.87
N MET A 641 -10.57 15.68 8.16
CA MET A 641 -10.25 16.06 9.53
C MET A 641 -11.20 17.19 9.91
N TRP A 642 -12.14 16.93 10.84
CA TRP A 642 -13.18 17.90 11.21
C TRP A 642 -12.77 18.80 12.35
N GLU A 643 -12.15 18.24 13.38
CA GLU A 643 -11.62 18.99 14.52
C GLU A 643 -10.37 18.33 15.08
N GLU A 644 -9.42 19.16 15.47
CA GLU A 644 -8.14 18.75 16.05
C GLU A 644 -8.22 18.49 17.57
N LEU A 645 -9.21 19.09 18.24
CA LEU A 645 -9.51 18.97 19.66
C LEU A 645 -11.03 19.02 19.87
N SER A 646 -11.58 18.03 20.57
CA SER A 646 -13.00 18.01 20.93
C SER A 646 -13.36 18.95 22.08
N SER A 647 -12.36 19.52 22.75
CA SER A 647 -12.56 20.53 23.80
C SER A 647 -11.40 21.53 23.86
N ARG A 648 -11.53 22.55 24.70
CA ARG A 648 -10.41 23.48 24.99
C ARG A 648 -9.23 22.81 25.72
N GLN A 649 -9.39 21.59 26.22
CA GLN A 649 -8.30 20.84 26.83
C GLN A 649 -7.38 20.26 25.74
N LYS A 650 -6.08 20.53 25.86
CA LYS A 650 -5.07 20.16 24.86
C LYS A 650 -4.83 18.64 24.75
N ASP A 651 -5.29 17.87 25.72
CA ASP A 651 -5.22 16.41 25.75
C ASP A 651 -6.51 15.72 25.28
N SER A 652 -7.48 16.48 24.76
CA SER A 652 -8.70 15.93 24.17
C SER A 652 -8.48 15.35 22.77
N THR A 653 -9.33 14.40 22.37
CA THR A 653 -9.25 13.69 21.09
C THR A 653 -9.63 14.58 19.91
N GLY A 654 -9.08 14.31 18.73
CA GLY A 654 -9.56 14.88 17.47
C GLY A 654 -10.60 13.99 16.79
N ARG A 655 -11.21 14.43 15.67
CA ARG A 655 -12.22 13.66 14.92
C ARG A 655 -11.90 13.58 13.44
N PHE A 656 -11.74 12.36 12.95
CA PHE A 656 -11.55 12.06 11.54
C PHE A 656 -12.79 11.37 10.99
N LEU A 657 -13.21 11.77 9.80
CA LEU A 657 -14.38 11.22 9.13
C LEU A 657 -13.96 10.58 7.83
N PHE A 658 -14.37 9.33 7.67
CA PHE A 658 -14.14 8.55 6.47
C PHE A 658 -15.49 8.10 5.92
N PRO A 659 -15.67 7.99 4.60
CA PRO A 659 -16.87 7.39 4.05
C PRO A 659 -16.88 5.89 4.41
N ILE A 660 -18.03 5.33 4.73
CA ILE A 660 -18.11 3.89 5.07
C ILE A 660 -17.79 2.99 3.89
N PHE A 661 -18.10 3.44 2.67
CA PHE A 661 -17.70 2.80 1.42
C PHE A 661 -16.79 3.71 0.61
N THR A 662 -15.71 3.17 0.06
CA THR A 662 -14.84 3.91 -0.85
C THR A 662 -14.25 3.04 -1.95
N SER A 663 -14.07 3.63 -3.12
CA SER A 663 -13.28 3.04 -4.21
C SER A 663 -11.80 3.42 -4.16
N GLU A 664 -11.45 4.42 -3.37
CA GLU A 664 -10.10 5.00 -3.28
C GLU A 664 -9.14 4.14 -2.46
N ASP A 665 -7.84 4.37 -2.65
CA ASP A 665 -6.79 3.82 -1.78
C ASP A 665 -6.88 4.46 -0.38
N LEU A 666 -6.98 3.65 0.67
CA LEU A 666 -7.15 4.17 2.04
C LEU A 666 -5.96 5.02 2.50
N GLU A 667 -4.72 4.72 2.08
CA GLU A 667 -3.58 5.58 2.37
C GLU A 667 -3.75 6.96 1.73
N SER A 668 -4.32 7.03 0.52
CA SER A 668 -4.59 8.28 -0.18
C SER A 668 -5.65 9.15 0.49
N LEU A 669 -6.49 8.57 1.34
CA LEU A 669 -7.44 9.30 2.20
C LEU A 669 -6.83 9.65 3.56
N ALA A 670 -6.11 8.71 4.17
CA ALA A 670 -5.58 8.84 5.53
C ALA A 670 -4.39 9.82 5.62
N ILE A 671 -3.43 9.75 4.69
CA ILE A 671 -2.25 10.63 4.73
C ILE A 671 -2.65 12.12 4.64
N PRO A 672 -3.52 12.56 3.71
CA PRO A 672 -3.95 13.96 3.69
C PRO A 672 -4.73 14.38 4.94
N THR A 673 -5.55 13.48 5.50
CA THR A 673 -6.31 13.72 6.73
C THR A 673 -5.38 13.97 7.92
N ILE A 674 -4.35 13.15 8.08
CA ILE A 674 -3.33 13.32 9.13
C ILE A 674 -2.49 14.58 8.89
N GLY A 675 -2.14 14.89 7.64
CA GLY A 675 -1.48 16.14 7.28
C GLY A 675 -2.32 17.36 7.69
N ALA A 676 -3.61 17.36 7.39
CA ALA A 676 -4.51 18.44 7.77
C ALA A 676 -4.61 18.57 9.29
N PHE A 677 -4.69 17.44 10.01
CA PHE A 677 -4.67 17.38 11.46
C PHE A 677 -3.40 18.02 12.03
N ARG A 678 -2.21 17.64 11.54
CA ARG A 678 -0.94 18.21 12.01
C ARG A 678 -0.89 19.73 11.86
N TRP A 679 -1.37 20.23 10.73
CA TRP A 679 -1.38 21.66 10.44
C TRP A 679 -2.29 22.43 11.42
N GLU A 680 -3.54 22.00 11.56
CA GLU A 680 -4.50 22.69 12.43
C GLU A 680 -4.15 22.50 13.91
N LEU A 681 -3.69 21.31 14.32
CA LEU A 681 -3.21 21.09 15.67
C LEU A 681 -2.05 22.02 16.01
N CYS A 682 -1.06 22.19 15.12
CA CYS A 682 0.05 23.11 15.35
C CYS A 682 -0.44 24.56 15.51
N LYS A 683 -1.37 25.01 14.66
CA LYS A 683 -1.99 26.35 14.78
C LYS A 683 -2.70 26.52 16.12
N THR A 684 -3.52 25.56 16.51
CA THR A 684 -4.31 25.63 17.75
C THR A 684 -3.43 25.60 18.99
N MET A 685 -2.33 24.84 18.97
CA MET A 685 -1.39 24.77 20.09
C MET A 685 -0.60 26.07 20.32
N LEU A 686 -0.24 26.76 19.24
CA LEU A 686 0.48 28.05 19.27
C LEU A 686 -0.45 29.26 19.44
N GLY A 687 -1.74 29.13 19.11
CA GLY A 687 -2.70 30.21 19.20
C GLY A 687 -2.28 31.40 18.32
N PRO A 688 -2.24 32.64 18.84
CA PRO A 688 -1.87 33.82 18.05
C PRO A 688 -0.47 33.77 17.43
N ALA A 689 0.44 32.99 17.99
CA ALA A 689 1.83 32.89 17.54
C ALA A 689 2.05 31.89 16.39
N TRP A 690 0.98 31.32 15.80
CA TRP A 690 1.10 30.27 14.78
C TRP A 690 1.89 30.67 13.53
N ASN A 691 1.94 31.97 13.19
CA ASN A 691 2.69 32.52 12.07
C ASN A 691 3.88 33.40 12.50
N ASP A 692 4.28 33.32 13.77
CA ASP A 692 5.41 34.07 14.30
C ASP A 692 6.72 33.36 13.95
N ILE A 693 7.57 33.99 13.14
CA ILE A 693 8.84 33.40 12.72
C ILE A 693 9.90 33.40 13.82
N THR A 694 9.72 34.23 14.86
CA THR A 694 10.59 34.21 16.05
C THR A 694 10.39 32.94 16.86
N GLN A 695 9.20 32.34 16.76
CA GLN A 695 8.84 31.03 17.29
C GLN A 695 8.74 30.02 16.15
N MET A 696 9.89 29.50 15.74
CA MET A 696 9.96 28.56 14.63
C MET A 696 9.14 27.30 14.91
N SER A 697 8.14 27.06 14.06
CA SER A 697 7.20 25.94 14.12
C SER A 697 6.89 25.44 12.72
N LEU A 698 6.14 24.34 12.62
CA LEU A 698 5.64 23.84 11.34
C LEU A 698 4.94 24.95 10.55
N THR A 699 3.98 25.61 11.17
CA THR A 699 3.10 26.56 10.48
C THR A 699 3.82 27.87 10.16
N SER A 700 4.67 28.39 11.05
CA SER A 700 5.42 29.62 10.79
C SER A 700 6.51 29.41 9.73
N SER A 701 7.28 28.32 9.81
CA SER A 701 8.33 28.00 8.84
C SER A 701 7.75 27.75 7.45
N TYR A 702 6.64 27.03 7.37
CA TYR A 702 6.02 26.70 6.10
C TYR A 702 5.30 27.89 5.46
N SER A 703 4.65 28.73 6.27
CA SER A 703 4.01 29.97 5.79
C SER A 703 5.05 30.94 5.24
N ASP A 704 6.18 31.12 5.92
CA ASP A 704 7.31 31.92 5.43
C ASP A 704 7.84 31.39 4.09
N TYR A 705 8.05 30.08 3.99
CA TYR A 705 8.46 29.43 2.75
C TYR A 705 7.51 29.72 1.59
N ILE A 706 6.20 29.56 1.77
CA ILE A 706 5.20 29.82 0.73
C ILE A 706 5.02 31.32 0.46
N GLN A 707 5.25 32.20 1.43
CA GLN A 707 5.14 33.65 1.24
C GLN A 707 6.33 34.22 0.45
N PHE A 708 7.54 33.72 0.72
CA PHE A 708 8.79 34.29 0.20
C PHE A 708 9.50 33.42 -0.86
N TYR A 709 8.89 32.33 -1.33
CA TYR A 709 9.50 31.42 -2.33
C TYR A 709 10.06 32.15 -3.57
N LYS A 710 9.40 33.24 -4.04
CA LYS A 710 9.85 34.00 -5.21
C LYS A 710 11.23 34.64 -5.02
N LYS A 711 11.54 35.07 -3.80
CA LYS A 711 12.81 35.75 -3.45
C LYS A 711 13.86 34.78 -2.91
N ASN A 712 13.50 33.51 -2.70
CA ASN A 712 14.40 32.52 -2.11
C ASN A 712 15.47 32.09 -3.14
N ARG A 713 16.74 32.26 -2.79
CA ARG A 713 17.89 31.92 -3.64
C ARG A 713 18.18 30.42 -3.70
N ASP A 714 17.68 29.66 -2.73
CA ASP A 714 17.83 28.20 -2.67
C ASP A 714 16.81 27.44 -3.55
N LEU A 715 15.95 28.17 -4.26
CA LEU A 715 14.97 27.62 -5.20
C LEU A 715 15.34 27.97 -6.64
N SER A 716 15.34 26.96 -7.52
CA SER A 716 15.42 27.15 -8.97
C SER A 716 14.15 27.79 -9.52
N ASP A 717 14.24 28.42 -10.69
CA ASP A 717 13.08 29.08 -11.31
C ASP A 717 11.98 28.09 -11.69
N ASP A 718 12.34 26.86 -12.10
CA ASP A 718 11.39 25.75 -12.29
C ASP A 718 10.66 25.38 -10.99
N SER A 719 11.39 25.30 -9.86
CA SER A 719 10.77 25.03 -8.55
C SER A 719 9.81 26.14 -8.14
N LYS A 720 10.14 27.41 -8.42
CA LYS A 720 9.24 28.55 -8.13
C LYS A 720 7.97 28.48 -8.96
N GLU A 721 8.05 28.13 -10.25
CA GLU A 721 6.85 28.00 -11.08
C GLU A 721 5.98 26.81 -10.65
N LYS A 722 6.59 25.67 -10.25
CA LYS A 722 5.87 24.53 -9.67
C LYS A 722 5.11 24.91 -8.39
N ILE A 723 5.76 25.63 -7.47
CA ILE A 723 5.12 26.14 -6.23
C ILE A 723 3.95 27.05 -6.58
N LYS A 724 4.11 27.98 -7.53
CA LYS A 724 3.04 28.87 -7.98
C LYS A 724 1.83 28.10 -8.55
N ILE A 725 2.06 27.08 -9.38
CA ILE A 725 1.01 26.22 -9.93
C ILE A 725 0.29 25.47 -8.80
N GLN A 726 1.03 24.93 -7.85
CA GLN A 726 0.49 24.21 -6.69
C GLN A 726 -0.38 25.12 -5.81
N ILE A 727 0.10 26.32 -5.47
CA ILE A 727 -0.68 27.32 -4.71
C ILE A 727 -2.00 27.62 -5.43
N LYS A 728 -1.97 27.81 -6.75
CA LYS A 728 -3.17 28.04 -7.56
C LYS A 728 -4.13 26.85 -7.52
N LYS A 729 -3.62 25.62 -7.65
CA LYS A 729 -4.41 24.38 -7.56
C LYS A 729 -5.08 24.23 -6.21
N CYS A 730 -4.38 24.59 -5.14
CA CYS A 730 -4.86 24.57 -3.76
C CYS A 730 -5.67 25.84 -3.38
N ARG A 731 -6.09 26.66 -4.36
CA ARG A 731 -6.91 27.87 -4.15
C ARG A 731 -6.32 28.86 -3.14
N ASN A 732 -4.99 28.98 -3.11
CA ASN A 732 -4.24 29.78 -2.13
C ASN A 732 -4.44 29.38 -0.66
N ASN A 733 -4.95 28.18 -0.39
CA ASN A 733 -5.05 27.67 0.97
C ASN A 733 -3.72 27.03 1.41
N LEU A 734 -3.02 27.67 2.35
CA LEU A 734 -1.73 27.20 2.86
C LEU A 734 -1.80 25.78 3.43
N ARG A 735 -2.89 25.43 4.13
CA ARG A 735 -3.08 24.07 4.66
C ARG A 735 -3.08 23.06 3.52
N GLU A 736 -3.85 23.31 2.46
CA GLU A 736 -3.96 22.37 1.33
C GLU A 736 -2.63 22.24 0.56
N VAL A 737 -1.82 23.30 0.50
CA VAL A 737 -0.46 23.25 -0.06
C VAL A 737 0.43 22.37 0.82
N PHE A 738 0.41 22.58 2.14
CA PHE A 738 1.14 21.76 3.10
C PHE A 738 0.72 20.28 3.02
N VAL A 739 -0.58 20.01 3.01
CA VAL A 739 -1.13 18.65 2.95
C VAL A 739 -0.66 17.91 1.68
N SER A 740 -0.62 18.60 0.54
CA SER A 740 -0.09 18.04 -0.71
C SER A 740 1.40 17.66 -0.59
N ASP A 741 2.20 18.47 0.10
CA ASP A 741 3.63 18.20 0.27
C ASP A 741 3.90 17.18 1.38
N TYR A 742 3.09 17.17 2.44
CA TYR A 742 3.05 16.12 3.46
C TYR A 742 2.73 14.76 2.85
N PHE A 743 1.78 14.71 1.90
CA PHE A 743 1.50 13.49 1.16
C PHE A 743 2.73 12.96 0.43
N ILE A 744 3.48 13.85 -0.25
CA ILE A 744 4.71 13.48 -0.94
C ILE A 744 5.80 13.04 0.06
N TRP A 745 5.90 13.74 1.19
CA TRP A 745 6.85 13.45 2.27
C TRP A 745 6.68 12.03 2.82
N ILE A 746 5.46 11.67 3.18
CA ILE A 746 5.14 10.36 3.76
C ILE A 746 5.18 9.25 2.72
N LYS A 747 4.67 9.47 1.49
CA LYS A 747 4.55 8.39 0.49
C LYS A 747 5.83 8.12 -0.31
N TYR A 748 6.65 9.14 -0.53
CA TYR A 748 7.82 9.06 -1.42
C TYR A 748 9.14 9.39 -0.72
N GLU A 749 9.27 10.57 -0.08
CA GLU A 749 10.56 10.99 0.52
C GLU A 749 10.98 10.08 1.67
N SER A 750 10.03 9.56 2.45
CA SER A 750 10.29 8.55 3.49
C SER A 750 10.93 7.26 2.95
N LYS A 751 10.77 6.97 1.65
CA LYS A 751 11.36 5.81 0.97
C LYS A 751 12.62 6.18 0.17
N GLY A 752 13.14 7.41 0.35
CA GLY A 752 14.28 7.93 -0.40
C GLY A 752 13.97 8.40 -1.83
N ILE A 753 12.69 8.43 -2.23
CA ILE A 753 12.28 8.92 -3.56
C ILE A 753 12.09 10.44 -3.51
N MET A 754 13.08 11.16 -4.03
CA MET A 754 13.13 12.62 -3.95
C MET A 754 12.13 13.28 -4.91
N ARG A 755 11.16 14.02 -4.37
CA ARG A 755 10.13 14.75 -5.14
C ARG A 755 9.92 16.18 -4.67
N LEU A 756 10.29 16.49 -3.42
CA LEU A 756 10.22 17.83 -2.86
C LEU A 756 11.47 18.64 -3.22
N ASN A 757 11.35 19.96 -3.22
CA ASN A 757 12.53 20.82 -3.32
C ASN A 757 13.30 20.86 -1.98
N ARG A 758 14.54 21.35 -2.04
CA ARG A 758 15.45 21.40 -0.88
C ARG A 758 14.88 22.17 0.31
N VAL A 759 14.24 23.32 0.07
CA VAL A 759 13.71 24.18 1.15
C VAL A 759 12.57 23.48 1.87
N ASN A 760 11.62 22.91 1.11
CA ASN A 760 10.48 22.19 1.66
C ASN A 760 10.93 20.94 2.44
N ARG A 761 11.82 20.13 1.85
CA ARG A 761 12.41 18.97 2.52
C ARG A 761 13.05 19.35 3.86
N ASN A 762 13.77 20.47 3.91
CA ASN A 762 14.40 20.91 5.14
C ASN A 762 13.38 21.29 6.24
N ILE A 763 12.26 21.90 5.86
CA ILE A 763 11.18 22.23 6.79
C ILE A 763 10.54 20.94 7.30
N LEU A 764 10.15 20.03 6.41
CA LEU A 764 9.48 18.79 6.82
C LEU A 764 10.40 17.88 7.62
N PHE A 765 11.68 17.76 7.29
CA PHE A 765 12.63 16.97 8.09
C PHE A 765 12.72 17.46 9.54
N ARG A 766 12.59 18.78 9.77
CA ARG A 766 12.70 19.40 11.10
C ARG A 766 11.39 19.35 11.89
N GLU A 767 10.28 19.67 11.23
CA GLU A 767 8.96 19.91 11.84
C GLU A 767 8.03 18.67 11.77
N VAL A 768 8.34 17.74 10.87
CA VAL A 768 7.65 16.45 10.66
C VAL A 768 8.71 15.34 10.60
N PRO A 769 9.45 15.12 11.71
CA PRO A 769 10.55 14.17 11.71
C PRO A 769 10.03 12.75 11.46
N LEU A 770 10.65 12.08 10.50
CA LEU A 770 10.38 10.68 10.22
C LEU A 770 10.91 9.82 11.37
N SER A 771 10.39 8.60 11.48
CA SER A 771 10.88 7.62 12.47
C SER A 771 12.38 7.40 12.35
N LYS A 772 13.02 7.15 13.51
CA LYS A 772 14.48 7.02 13.61
C LYS A 772 15.09 6.10 12.55
N ASN A 773 14.54 4.90 12.38
CA ASN A 773 15.03 3.92 11.39
C ASN A 773 15.04 4.50 9.96
N ILE A 774 14.01 5.26 9.60
CA ILE A 774 13.92 5.89 8.27
C ILE A 774 14.94 7.02 8.15
N ARG A 775 15.10 7.85 9.19
CA ARG A 775 16.09 8.93 9.19
C ARG A 775 17.52 8.41 9.11
N ASP A 776 17.84 7.32 9.81
CA ASP A 776 19.17 6.70 9.79
C ASP A 776 19.52 6.18 8.38
N GLU A 777 18.53 5.66 7.63
CA GLU A 777 18.70 5.30 6.21
C GLU A 777 18.83 6.52 5.30
N LEU A 778 17.99 7.55 5.50
CA LEU A 778 18.06 8.78 4.72
C LEU A 778 19.37 9.54 4.94
N GLU A 779 19.93 9.54 6.16
CA GLU A 779 21.20 10.20 6.50
C GLU A 779 22.38 9.69 5.66
N LYS A 780 22.34 8.43 5.20
CA LYS A 780 23.35 7.86 4.29
C LYS A 780 23.39 8.59 2.95
N GLN A 781 22.31 9.27 2.56
CA GLN A 781 22.26 10.08 1.35
C GLN A 781 22.85 11.48 1.63
N PRO A 782 23.77 11.98 0.77
CA PRO A 782 24.41 13.28 0.97
C PRO A 782 23.43 14.45 1.15
N MET A 783 22.24 14.36 0.55
CA MET A 783 21.21 15.39 0.58
C MET A 783 20.53 15.57 1.95
N PHE A 784 20.61 14.56 2.84
CA PHE A 784 20.03 14.59 4.18
C PHE A 784 21.08 14.68 5.30
N SER A 785 22.35 14.34 5.03
CA SER A 785 23.40 14.24 6.05
C SER A 785 23.57 15.50 6.90
N ASP A 786 23.64 16.68 6.27
CA ASP A 786 23.83 17.96 6.99
C ASP A 786 22.65 18.28 7.92
N ILE A 787 21.42 18.05 7.44
CA ILE A 787 20.21 18.38 8.21
C ILE A 787 19.96 17.34 9.31
N ALA A 788 20.21 16.06 9.02
CA ALA A 788 20.13 14.96 9.99
C ALA A 788 21.06 15.20 11.18
N ASN A 789 22.32 15.58 10.92
CA ASN A 789 23.28 15.87 11.98
C ASN A 789 22.87 17.06 12.86
N ARG A 790 22.42 18.18 12.26
CA ARG A 790 21.93 19.33 13.02
C ARG A 790 20.72 18.96 13.88
N PHE A 791 19.77 18.24 13.27
CA PHE A 791 18.56 17.81 13.94
C PHE A 791 18.87 16.90 15.14
N ARG A 792 19.71 15.87 14.95
CA ARG A 792 20.15 14.94 16.00
C ARG A 792 20.78 15.67 17.20
N ASN A 793 21.68 16.62 16.93
CA ASN A 793 22.34 17.39 17.99
C ASN A 793 21.36 18.23 18.82
N ILE A 794 20.39 18.89 18.17
CA ILE A 794 19.38 19.70 18.86
C ILE A 794 18.48 18.83 19.75
N ARG A 795 18.02 17.67 19.24
CA ARG A 795 17.11 16.78 19.98
C ARG A 795 17.80 16.05 21.12
N MET A 796 19.04 15.58 20.92
CA MET A 796 19.84 14.97 21.99
C MET A 796 20.12 15.95 23.13
N LYS A 797 20.45 17.21 22.82
CA LYS A 797 20.61 18.25 23.86
C LYS A 797 19.34 18.43 24.68
N LYS A 798 18.16 18.41 24.03
CA LYS A 798 16.88 18.53 24.72
C LYS A 798 16.57 17.30 25.58
N ALA A 799 16.85 16.10 25.09
CA ALA A 799 16.69 14.87 25.85
C ALA A 799 17.54 14.89 27.13
N THR A 800 18.82 15.24 27.04
CA THR A 800 19.72 15.34 28.20
C THR A 800 19.30 16.45 29.18
N GLU A 801 18.79 17.58 28.68
CA GLU A 801 18.21 18.64 29.54
C GLU A 801 17.04 18.11 30.38
N LEU A 802 16.14 17.32 29.76
CA LEU A 802 14.98 16.73 30.42
C LEU A 802 15.38 15.62 31.40
N GLU A 803 16.32 14.76 31.04
CA GLU A 803 16.87 13.73 31.94
C GLU A 803 17.42 14.38 33.22
N ASN A 804 18.25 15.41 33.09
CA ASN A 804 18.80 16.13 34.23
C ASN A 804 17.71 16.82 35.07
N ARG A 805 16.69 17.40 34.41
CA ARG A 805 15.56 18.04 35.09
C ARG A 805 14.73 17.04 35.88
N TYR A 806 14.50 15.85 35.32
CA TYR A 806 13.63 14.82 35.91
C TYR A 806 14.35 13.89 36.88
N PHE A 807 15.68 13.83 36.84
CA PHE A 807 16.51 13.09 37.79
C PHE A 807 16.23 13.46 39.26
N LYS A 808 15.79 14.70 39.54
CA LYS A 808 15.41 15.11 40.91
C LYS A 808 14.25 14.28 41.48
N PHE A 809 13.38 13.72 40.64
CA PHE A 809 12.23 12.93 41.04
C PHE A 809 12.57 11.46 41.30
N THR A 810 13.73 10.99 40.86
CA THR A 810 14.21 9.61 41.09
C THR A 810 15.10 9.50 42.34
N LYS A 811 15.49 10.62 42.96
CA LYS A 811 16.39 10.67 44.13
C LYS A 811 15.81 10.05 45.40
N THR A 812 14.49 9.92 45.51
CA THR A 812 13.79 9.32 46.66
C THR A 812 13.61 7.79 46.55
N GLY A 813 14.19 7.15 45.52
CA GLY A 813 14.09 5.70 45.30
C GLY A 813 12.85 5.26 44.51
N ASN A 814 11.98 6.18 44.13
CA ASN A 814 10.81 5.91 43.29
C ASN A 814 11.16 5.95 41.80
N PRO A 815 10.56 5.09 40.95
CA PRO A 815 10.74 5.15 39.51
C PRO A 815 10.18 6.45 38.93
N LEU A 816 10.76 6.92 37.83
CA LEU A 816 10.25 8.09 37.11
C LEU A 816 8.83 7.81 36.60
N PRO A 817 7.86 8.74 36.77
CA PRO A 817 6.53 8.59 36.18
C PRO A 817 6.59 8.31 34.69
N GLU A 818 5.67 7.46 34.23
CA GLU A 818 5.61 7.01 32.85
C GLU A 818 5.48 8.19 31.87
N GLU A 819 4.72 9.23 32.22
CA GLU A 819 4.54 10.40 31.36
C GLU A 819 5.84 11.20 31.16
N LEU A 820 6.66 11.31 32.20
CA LEU A 820 7.96 11.98 32.12
C LEU A 820 9.00 11.12 31.38
N ALA A 821 8.95 9.80 31.58
CA ALA A 821 9.80 8.85 30.85
C ALA A 821 9.46 8.86 29.35
N ASN A 822 8.18 8.81 29.00
CA ASN A 822 7.70 8.89 27.62
C ASN A 822 8.05 10.24 26.99
N HIS A 823 8.02 11.33 27.75
CA HIS A 823 8.46 12.64 27.26
C HIS A 823 9.96 12.66 26.90
N ILE A 824 10.83 12.06 27.72
CA ILE A 824 12.25 11.90 27.38
C ILE A 824 12.40 11.01 26.15
N ASN A 825 11.72 9.86 26.13
CA ASN A 825 11.80 8.89 25.03
C ASN A 825 11.36 9.49 23.70
N PHE A 826 10.33 10.35 23.70
CA PHE A 826 9.89 11.08 22.51
C PHE A 826 11.02 11.90 21.88
N TYR A 827 11.82 12.61 22.68
CA TYR A 827 12.97 13.36 22.15
C TYR A 827 14.16 12.49 21.76
N LYS A 828 14.29 11.29 22.33
CA LYS A 828 15.31 10.31 21.95
C LYS A 828 14.96 9.56 20.67
N SER A 829 13.68 9.29 20.44
CA SER A 829 13.17 8.71 19.20
C SER A 829 13.07 9.74 18.08
N MET A 830 13.03 11.03 18.44
CA MET A 830 12.92 12.15 17.51
C MET A 830 14.03 12.28 16.53
#